data_AF-A0A0D2WKM9-F1
#
_entry.id   AF-A0A0D2WKM9-F1
#
_cell.length_a   1.000
_cell.length_b   1.000
_cell.length_c   1.000
_cell.angle_alpha   90.00
_cell.angle_beta   90.00
_cell.angle_gamma   90.00
#
_symmetry.space_group_name_H-M   'P 1'
#
loop_
_entity.id
_entity.type
_entity.pdbx_description
1 polymer ?
#
loop_
_entity_poly.entity_id
_entity_poly.type
_entity_poly.pdbx_seq_one_letter_code
_entity_poly.pdbx_strand_id
1 'polypeptide(L)'
;MCSLDVSQQSARQDLNRFTRLFTATALIGACVAAFYYGLPWFMLPLWWAVYGTALYGLFSVAAACSDDSLTSSKLINRVVGTIALLPVLISFESLKHRRRLVAQAIADSKTTAIHAVDAAVERVGSLWYGWYLSSFVDWIGSAIVFTRDQWYYFVINHVILFAFAAVFFPVMVYLVGYWGLLKFWVGPFLVYHLWMSSSIRVRLAMSVEIRFLQERAEQYKSLIARLEQVPESAVHEISQWLASVRSAAADKNLRIDSWRLRFFDYFFGSDVFGPTPAVSSVFEPVTPASSPVSVADADLNETHANDVAVTSPLDAPSEPIKAPADDKQASLISRINWVTATWLTVTPLLSIYGLATCDWHLKTFVLGFVLYQLGGIGITAGYHRLFSHRSYDAATIPKMILTVMGTSSFEGSVFEWCSDHRAHHRYTDTDRDPYNVNRGFWYAHMGWLLFKNKTRHTFSDISDLQKISWLQFQHRYFALLAMLTGLVLPTLIAGFGWGDWMGGFLIAGVGRTVFLQQCTFFINSLAHFWGDATYSDQRSPRDSYFVSLLTFGEGYHCFHHEFPYDYRNGIRALHYDPGKWVIASMEMLGLAWNLKRFPDEVIEKGKLQMQQKRLNEAKSKIEWGPAIDSLPFITMQDMSNRVAEGAMLLVVDSIVHDVRDFADQHPGGAPLLKSYICKDASLAFNGMSYNHSLAARNILKTLRMARIEDASSEKKTQ
;
A
#
# COMPACT_ATOMS: atom_id res chain seq x y z
N MET A 1 32.51 21.15 9.46
CA MET A 1 31.33 20.68 8.70
C MET A 1 30.17 20.25 9.60
N CYS A 2 30.41 19.67 10.79
CA CYS A 2 29.34 19.22 11.70
C CYS A 2 28.45 20.35 12.31
N SER A 3 28.94 21.58 12.48
CA SER A 3 28.17 22.69 13.07
C SER A 3 27.18 23.36 12.11
N LEU A 4 27.43 23.28 10.80
CA LEU A 4 26.53 23.82 9.77
C LEU A 4 25.28 22.94 9.61
N ASP A 5 25.44 21.63 9.75
CA ASP A 5 24.36 20.64 9.57
C ASP A 5 23.27 20.74 10.65
N VAL A 6 23.68 20.93 11.92
CA VAL A 6 22.75 21.12 13.05
C VAL A 6 21.92 22.41 12.90
N SER A 7 22.54 23.49 12.41
CA SER A 7 21.84 24.76 12.17
C SER A 7 20.83 24.65 11.01
N GLN A 8 21.16 23.89 9.95
CA GLN A 8 20.25 23.63 8.84
C GLN A 8 19.11 22.68 9.25
N GLN A 9 19.36 21.73 10.15
CA GLN A 9 18.36 20.81 10.66
C GLN A 9 17.34 21.50 11.58
N SER A 10 17.81 22.41 12.45
CA SER A 10 16.96 23.30 13.26
C SER A 10 16.13 24.24 12.38
N ALA A 11 16.74 24.90 11.39
CA ALA A 11 16.01 25.78 10.48
C ALA A 11 14.96 25.05 9.63
N ARG A 12 15.23 23.80 9.21
CA ARG A 12 14.24 22.94 8.53
C ARG A 12 13.10 22.53 9.45
N GLN A 13 13.37 22.24 10.72
CA GLN A 13 12.34 21.92 11.71
C GLN A 13 11.43 23.12 11.99
N ASP A 14 12.00 24.32 12.14
CA ASP A 14 11.25 25.55 12.34
C ASP A 14 10.39 25.89 11.12
N LEU A 15 10.94 25.77 9.90
CA LEU A 15 10.19 25.96 8.65
C LEU A 15 9.02 24.98 8.54
N ASN A 16 9.20 23.71 8.91
CA ASN A 16 8.13 22.71 8.92
C ASN A 16 7.02 23.08 9.91
N ARG A 17 7.35 23.64 11.09
CA ARG A 17 6.38 24.06 12.10
C ARG A 17 5.58 25.29 11.65
N PHE A 18 6.22 26.29 11.05
CA PHE A 18 5.52 27.44 10.45
C PHE A 18 4.65 27.03 9.26
N THR A 19 5.12 26.11 8.42
CA THR A 19 4.35 25.56 7.30
C THR A 19 3.10 24.83 7.80
N ARG A 20 3.18 24.07 8.90
CA ARG A 20 2.02 23.44 9.53
C ARG A 20 1.01 24.47 10.05
N LEU A 21 1.47 25.51 10.75
CA LEU A 21 0.58 26.58 11.23
C LEU A 21 -0.11 27.31 10.08
N PHE A 22 0.64 27.67 9.02
CA PHE A 22 0.09 28.29 7.83
C PHE A 22 -0.92 27.39 7.12
N THR A 23 -0.58 26.11 6.93
CA THR A 23 -1.44 25.13 6.26
C THR A 23 -2.72 24.89 7.06
N ALA A 24 -2.63 24.71 8.38
CA ALA A 24 -3.80 24.56 9.24
C ALA A 24 -4.70 25.80 9.18
N THR A 25 -4.12 27.00 9.25
CA THR A 25 -4.87 28.26 9.17
C THR A 25 -5.52 28.46 7.81
N ALA A 26 -4.81 28.14 6.72
CA ALA A 26 -5.33 28.21 5.35
C ALA A 26 -6.45 27.18 5.11
N LEU A 27 -6.33 25.96 5.65
CA LEU A 27 -7.38 24.95 5.58
C LEU A 27 -8.61 25.37 6.37
N ILE A 28 -8.45 25.95 7.57
CA ILE A 28 -9.57 26.49 8.34
C ILE A 28 -10.23 27.65 7.58
N GLY A 29 -9.44 28.56 7.01
CA GLY A 29 -9.94 29.65 6.17
C GLY A 29 -10.69 29.15 4.94
N ALA A 30 -10.18 28.14 4.25
CA ALA A 30 -10.84 27.49 3.12
C ALA A 30 -12.13 26.76 3.54
N CYS A 31 -12.14 26.15 4.72
CA CYS A 31 -13.31 25.52 5.32
C CYS A 31 -14.39 26.56 5.65
N VAL A 32 -14.02 27.72 6.21
CA VAL A 32 -14.93 28.84 6.49
C VAL A 32 -15.44 29.49 5.19
N ALA A 33 -14.61 29.58 4.15
CA ALA A 33 -15.03 30.06 2.83
C ALA A 33 -16.01 29.08 2.17
N ALA A 34 -15.71 27.78 2.18
CA ALA A 34 -16.60 26.75 1.65
C ALA A 34 -17.93 26.64 2.44
N PHE A 35 -17.90 27.01 3.72
CA PHE A 35 -19.07 27.22 4.57
C PHE A 35 -19.97 28.36 4.06
N TYR A 36 -19.39 29.49 3.62
CA TYR A 36 -20.16 30.62 3.06
C TYR A 36 -20.82 30.28 1.71
N TYR A 37 -20.19 29.41 0.91
CA TYR A 37 -20.67 29.07 -0.44
C TYR A 37 -21.62 27.84 -0.50
N GLY A 38 -22.11 27.33 0.64
CA GLY A 38 -23.21 26.36 0.65
C GLY A 38 -22.83 24.94 0.25
N LEU A 39 -21.81 24.37 0.90
CA LEU A 39 -21.38 22.97 0.74
C LEU A 39 -22.56 21.96 0.76
N PRO A 40 -22.64 21.03 -0.21
CA PRO A 40 -23.66 19.99 -0.21
C PRO A 40 -23.53 19.06 1.00
N TRP A 41 -24.67 18.66 1.58
CA TRP A 41 -24.71 17.89 2.83
C TRP A 41 -23.96 16.55 2.77
N PHE A 42 -23.86 15.91 1.61
CA PHE A 42 -23.17 14.63 1.44
C PHE A 42 -21.64 14.76 1.47
N MET A 43 -21.10 15.97 1.30
CA MET A 43 -19.67 16.23 1.47
C MET A 43 -19.29 16.53 2.91
N LEU A 44 -20.26 16.63 3.83
CA LEU A 44 -20.01 16.92 5.24
C LEU A 44 -19.02 15.94 5.89
N PRO A 45 -19.05 14.62 5.68
CA PRO A 45 -18.08 13.71 6.29
C PRO A 45 -16.64 13.95 5.82
N LEU A 46 -16.44 14.17 4.52
CA LEU A 46 -15.12 14.52 3.98
C LEU A 46 -14.64 15.86 4.53
N TRP A 47 -15.56 16.81 4.66
CA TRP A 47 -15.25 18.12 5.20
C TRP A 47 -14.96 18.08 6.71
N TRP A 48 -15.68 17.26 7.49
CA TRP A 48 -15.36 16.98 8.90
C TRP A 48 -13.98 16.36 9.02
N ALA A 49 -13.62 15.45 8.10
CA ALA A 49 -12.28 14.87 8.05
C ALA A 49 -11.21 15.97 7.88
N VAL A 50 -11.36 16.85 6.89
CA VAL A 50 -10.40 17.95 6.62
C VAL A 50 -10.35 18.95 7.78
N TYR A 51 -11.51 19.45 8.23
CA TYR A 51 -11.55 20.49 9.26
C TYR A 51 -11.13 19.97 10.64
N GLY A 52 -11.55 18.76 11.01
CA GLY A 52 -11.09 18.08 12.24
C GLY A 52 -9.59 17.79 12.21
N THR A 53 -9.02 17.48 11.04
CA THR A 53 -7.57 17.36 10.86
C THR A 53 -6.86 18.70 11.05
N ALA A 54 -7.44 19.79 10.56
CA ALA A 54 -6.89 21.13 10.75
C ALA A 54 -6.93 21.58 12.23
N LEU A 55 -8.01 21.26 12.95
CA LEU A 55 -8.11 21.47 14.41
C LEU A 55 -7.02 20.68 15.17
N TYR A 56 -6.76 19.44 14.75
CA TYR A 56 -5.66 18.64 15.29
C TYR A 56 -4.29 19.27 14.99
N GLY A 57 -4.10 19.79 13.77
CA GLY A 57 -2.89 20.55 13.42
C GLY A 57 -2.65 21.77 14.32
N LEU A 58 -3.70 22.53 14.65
CA LEU A 58 -3.60 23.65 15.60
C LEU A 58 -3.21 23.18 17.00
N PHE A 59 -3.79 22.08 17.49
CA PHE A 59 -3.39 21.49 18.76
C PHE A 59 -1.91 21.11 18.78
N SER A 60 -1.39 20.51 17.70
CA SER A 60 0.03 20.17 17.56
C SER A 60 0.94 21.41 17.57
N VAL A 61 0.51 22.53 16.98
CA VAL A 61 1.25 23.81 17.07
C VAL A 61 1.25 24.33 18.51
N ALA A 62 0.11 24.25 19.21
CA ALA A 62 0.03 24.66 20.61
C ALA A 62 0.90 23.77 21.53
N ALA A 63 0.97 22.46 21.25
CA ALA A 63 1.89 21.55 21.92
C ALA A 63 3.36 21.94 21.72
N ALA A 64 3.75 22.35 20.51
CA ALA A 64 5.10 22.88 20.28
C ALA A 64 5.34 24.20 21.05
N CYS A 65 4.35 25.09 21.07
CA CYS A 65 4.40 26.34 21.84
C CYS A 65 4.53 26.10 23.35
N SER A 66 3.89 25.05 23.90
CA SER A 66 3.96 24.77 25.34
C SER A 66 5.37 24.38 25.78
N ASP A 67 6.09 23.71 24.89
CA ASP A 67 7.46 23.26 25.10
C ASP A 67 8.48 24.34 24.68
N ASP A 68 7.99 25.55 24.36
CA ASP A 68 8.76 26.69 23.88
C ASP A 68 9.63 26.38 22.63
N SER A 69 9.18 25.43 21.80
CA SER A 69 9.94 24.92 20.65
C SER A 69 9.56 25.56 19.31
N LEU A 70 8.44 26.29 19.23
CA LEU A 70 8.04 26.99 17.99
C LEU A 70 8.94 28.20 17.71
N THR A 71 9.27 28.98 18.74
CA THR A 71 10.22 30.11 18.66
C THR A 71 10.98 30.25 19.97
N SER A 72 12.12 30.93 19.97
CA SER A 72 12.84 31.28 21.20
C SER A 72 12.10 32.30 22.08
N SER A 73 11.08 32.99 21.54
CA SER A 73 10.29 33.99 22.27
C SER A 73 9.12 33.36 23.01
N LYS A 74 9.23 33.34 24.34
CA LYS A 74 8.15 32.87 25.24
C LYS A 74 6.83 33.61 25.05
N LEU A 75 6.89 34.90 24.70
CA LEU A 75 5.70 35.70 24.46
C LEU A 75 4.99 35.25 23.17
N ILE A 76 5.75 35.03 22.09
CA ILE A 76 5.20 34.56 20.81
C ILE A 76 4.57 33.18 20.99
N ASN A 77 5.27 32.25 21.65
CA ASN A 77 4.72 30.92 21.93
C ASN A 77 3.42 30.97 22.73
N ARG A 78 3.33 31.85 23.73
CA ARG A 78 2.10 32.04 24.51
C ARG A 78 0.95 32.59 23.67
N VAL A 79 1.19 33.63 22.87
CA VAL A 79 0.16 34.24 22.02
C VAL A 79 -0.33 33.24 20.98
N VAL A 80 0.60 32.62 20.24
CA VAL A 80 0.27 31.64 19.19
C VAL A 80 -0.43 30.41 19.79
N GLY A 81 0.09 29.85 20.88
CA GLY A 81 -0.51 28.71 21.56
C GLY A 81 -1.92 29.00 22.09
N THR A 82 -2.14 30.21 22.61
CA THR A 82 -3.48 30.67 23.04
C THR A 82 -4.45 30.71 21.87
N ILE A 83 -4.08 31.36 20.77
CA ILE A 83 -4.94 31.49 19.58
C ILE A 83 -5.24 30.11 18.97
N ALA A 84 -4.23 29.24 18.87
CA ALA A 84 -4.36 27.92 18.28
C ALA A 84 -5.33 27.00 19.03
N LEU A 85 -5.49 27.17 20.35
CA LEU A 85 -6.37 26.32 21.16
C LEU A 85 -7.78 26.87 21.34
N LEU A 86 -8.08 28.10 20.92
CA LEU A 86 -9.43 28.67 20.97
C LEU A 86 -10.47 27.79 20.26
N PRO A 87 -10.24 27.30 19.01
CA PRO A 87 -11.26 26.54 18.27
C PRO A 87 -11.61 25.18 18.89
N VAL A 88 -10.70 24.61 19.68
CA VAL A 88 -10.86 23.32 20.39
C VAL A 88 -11.24 23.51 21.86
N LEU A 89 -11.49 24.75 22.29
CA LEU A 89 -11.88 25.12 23.65
C LEU A 89 -10.91 24.66 24.76
N ILE A 90 -9.60 24.79 24.53
CA ILE A 90 -8.58 24.43 25.54
C ILE A 90 -7.85 25.70 25.97
N SER A 91 -7.62 25.84 27.28
CA SER A 91 -6.71 26.86 27.80
C SER A 91 -5.25 26.43 27.57
N PHE A 92 -4.48 27.28 26.90
CA PHE A 92 -3.07 27.03 26.61
C PHE A 92 -2.23 26.89 27.89
N GLU A 93 -2.48 27.73 28.89
CA GLU A 93 -1.75 27.65 30.15
C GLU A 93 -2.10 26.38 30.93
N SER A 94 -3.33 25.87 30.81
CA SER A 94 -3.70 24.59 31.41
C SER A 94 -3.01 23.41 30.73
N LEU A 95 -2.94 23.42 29.39
CA LEU A 95 -2.19 22.43 28.62
C LEU A 95 -0.69 22.46 28.97
N LYS A 96 -0.08 23.65 28.96
CA LYS A 96 1.34 23.85 29.27
C LYS A 96 1.67 23.40 30.69
N HIS A 97 0.81 23.70 31.66
CA HIS A 97 0.98 23.26 33.03
C HIS A 97 0.86 21.74 33.17
N ARG A 98 -0.17 21.13 32.57
CA ARG A 98 -0.35 19.67 32.61
C ARG A 98 0.82 18.91 31.97
N ARG A 99 1.37 19.39 30.85
CA ARG A 99 2.56 18.78 30.23
C ARG A 99 3.79 18.86 31.13
N ARG A 100 4.00 19.97 31.85
CA ARG A 100 5.08 20.10 32.85
C ARG A 100 4.91 19.12 34.01
N LEU A 101 3.69 19.00 34.52
CA LEU A 101 3.35 18.05 35.57
C LEU A 101 3.64 16.61 35.15
N VAL A 102 3.23 16.22 33.93
CA VAL A 102 3.54 14.89 33.38
C VAL A 102 5.05 14.70 33.21
N ALA A 103 5.78 15.70 32.72
CA ALA A 103 7.23 15.62 32.59
C ALA A 103 7.94 15.47 33.95
N GLN A 104 7.47 16.19 34.98
CA GLN A 104 7.96 16.06 36.37
C GLN A 104 7.60 14.69 36.96
N ALA A 105 6.39 14.19 36.75
CA ALA A 105 5.96 12.88 37.23
C ALA A 105 6.78 11.74 36.62
N ILE A 106 7.13 11.85 35.33
CA ILE A 106 8.02 10.91 34.64
C ILE A 106 9.44 10.97 35.24
N ALA A 107 9.93 12.17 35.56
CA ALA A 107 11.26 12.36 36.15
C ALA A 107 11.35 11.89 37.61
N ASP A 108 10.30 12.14 38.41
CA ASP A 108 10.32 11.92 39.86
C ASP A 108 9.71 10.56 40.27
N SER A 109 9.11 9.81 39.34
CA SER A 109 8.43 8.51 39.58
C SER A 109 7.41 8.51 40.73
N LYS A 110 6.94 9.70 41.17
CA LYS A 110 6.05 9.88 42.31
C LYS A 110 5.15 11.10 42.13
N THR A 111 3.89 10.91 41.71
CA THR A 111 2.81 11.91 41.98
C THR A 111 1.40 11.34 41.83
N THR A 112 0.64 11.31 42.92
CA THR A 112 -0.65 10.59 43.05
C THR A 112 -1.83 11.17 42.27
N ALA A 113 -1.84 12.48 41.96
CA ALA A 113 -3.00 13.13 41.31
C ALA A 113 -2.99 12.99 39.77
N ILE A 114 -1.81 13.02 39.15
CA ILE A 114 -1.63 12.84 37.70
C ILE A 114 -1.94 11.40 37.32
N HIS A 115 -1.52 10.44 38.16
CA HIS A 115 -1.87 9.03 38.01
C HIS A 115 -3.37 8.75 38.03
N ALA A 116 -4.21 9.57 38.66
CA ALA A 116 -5.67 9.35 38.68
C ALA A 116 -6.32 9.67 37.32
N VAL A 117 -5.91 10.77 36.67
CA VAL A 117 -6.38 11.14 35.33
C VAL A 117 -5.75 10.22 34.29
N ASP A 118 -4.46 9.92 34.40
CA ASP A 118 -3.77 9.01 33.48
C ASP A 118 -4.30 7.58 33.62
N ALA A 119 -4.59 7.08 34.82
CA ALA A 119 -5.24 5.79 35.03
C ALA A 119 -6.69 5.79 34.50
N ALA A 120 -7.41 6.91 34.57
CA ALA A 120 -8.73 7.03 33.95
C ALA A 120 -8.64 7.01 32.42
N VAL A 121 -7.65 7.70 31.83
CA VAL A 121 -7.35 7.70 30.40
C VAL A 121 -6.91 6.31 29.93
N GLU A 122 -6.06 5.62 30.67
CA GLU A 122 -5.65 4.23 30.42
C GLU A 122 -6.84 3.26 30.51
N ARG A 123 -7.67 3.39 31.56
CA ARG A 123 -8.85 2.54 31.77
C ARG A 123 -9.93 2.75 30.71
N VAL A 124 -10.17 3.99 30.28
CA VAL A 124 -11.09 4.31 29.18
C VAL A 124 -10.48 3.89 27.84
N GLY A 125 -9.17 4.07 27.68
CA GLY A 125 -8.38 3.66 26.52
C GLY A 125 -8.30 2.15 26.29
N SER A 126 -8.32 1.36 27.37
CA SER A 126 -8.27 -0.11 27.34
C SER A 126 -9.61 -0.77 27.03
N LEU A 127 -10.73 -0.04 27.09
CA LEU A 127 -12.04 -0.56 26.71
C LEU A 127 -12.15 -0.61 25.18
N TRP A 128 -12.57 -1.77 24.63
CA TRP A 128 -12.65 -2.05 23.19
C TRP A 128 -13.41 -0.96 22.40
N TYR A 129 -14.40 -0.33 23.04
CA TYR A 129 -15.21 0.77 22.47
C TYR A 129 -14.97 2.14 23.13
N GLY A 130 -14.17 2.23 24.20
CA GLY A 130 -13.98 3.46 24.98
C GLY A 130 -12.82 4.34 24.52
N TRP A 131 -11.99 3.84 23.61
CA TRP A 131 -10.73 4.50 23.30
C TRP A 131 -10.89 5.88 22.68
N TYR A 132 -11.85 6.09 21.77
CA TYR A 132 -12.10 7.42 21.20
C TYR A 132 -12.52 8.46 22.26
N LEU A 133 -13.07 8.03 23.41
CA LEU A 133 -13.43 8.91 24.54
C LEU A 133 -12.23 9.27 25.42
N SER A 134 -11.09 8.59 25.30
CA SER A 134 -9.90 8.88 26.11
C SER A 134 -9.38 10.31 25.90
N SER A 135 -9.40 10.82 24.67
CA SER A 135 -9.03 12.21 24.37
C SER A 135 -10.03 13.23 24.90
N PHE A 136 -11.30 12.84 25.06
CA PHE A 136 -12.33 13.70 25.64
C PHE A 136 -12.15 13.82 27.16
N VAL A 137 -11.82 12.72 27.85
CA VAL A 137 -11.43 12.73 29.26
C VAL A 137 -10.14 13.52 29.47
N ASP A 138 -9.16 13.36 28.57
CA ASP A 138 -7.90 14.09 28.55
C ASP A 138 -8.11 15.61 28.37
N TRP A 139 -9.05 15.99 27.49
CA TRP A 139 -9.48 17.36 27.26
C TRP A 139 -10.13 17.98 28.50
N ILE A 140 -11.10 17.29 29.12
CA ILE A 140 -11.72 17.71 30.39
C ILE A 140 -10.66 17.87 31.49
N GLY A 141 -9.77 16.88 31.63
CA GLY A 141 -8.69 16.91 32.62
C GLY A 141 -7.78 18.11 32.41
N SER A 142 -7.41 18.40 31.15
CA SER A 142 -6.61 19.57 30.80
C SER A 142 -7.32 20.90 31.08
N ALA A 143 -8.66 20.93 31.04
CA ALA A 143 -9.43 22.13 31.36
C ALA A 143 -9.57 22.37 32.88
N ILE A 144 -9.34 21.36 33.73
CA ILE A 144 -9.67 21.38 35.18
C ILE A 144 -8.43 21.46 36.10
N VAL A 145 -7.21 21.60 35.57
CA VAL A 145 -6.01 21.71 36.42
C VAL A 145 -5.80 23.15 36.93
N PHE A 146 -5.86 23.35 38.25
CA PHE A 146 -5.63 24.65 38.91
C PHE A 146 -4.36 24.63 39.78
N THR A 147 -3.42 25.54 39.54
CA THR A 147 -2.25 25.76 40.41
C THR A 147 -1.93 27.25 40.62
N ARG A 148 -1.23 27.53 41.72
CA ARG A 148 -1.07 28.87 42.32
C ARG A 148 0.06 29.71 41.68
N ASP A 149 1.01 29.09 40.97
CA ASP A 149 2.30 29.71 40.66
C ASP A 149 2.39 30.53 39.36
N GLN A 150 1.36 30.55 38.51
CA GLN A 150 1.24 31.49 37.38
C GLN A 150 -0.21 31.95 37.19
N TRP A 151 -0.88 32.25 38.32
CA TRP A 151 -2.32 32.54 38.38
C TRP A 151 -2.78 33.61 37.38
N TYR A 152 -1.97 34.64 37.12
CA TYR A 152 -2.37 35.74 36.22
C TYR A 152 -2.45 35.31 34.75
N TYR A 153 -1.48 34.53 34.24
CA TYR A 153 -1.54 34.01 32.86
C TYR A 153 -2.67 33.01 32.71
N PHE A 154 -2.88 32.18 33.74
CA PHE A 154 -3.99 31.25 33.79
C PHE A 154 -5.33 31.97 33.67
N VAL A 155 -5.58 33.00 34.48
CA VAL A 155 -6.82 33.80 34.43
C VAL A 155 -7.00 34.46 33.08
N ILE A 156 -5.96 35.15 32.57
CA ILE A 156 -6.02 35.83 31.28
C ILE A 156 -6.38 34.83 30.18
N ASN A 157 -5.78 33.65 30.17
CA ASN A 157 -6.05 32.63 29.15
C ASN A 157 -7.50 32.13 29.21
N HIS A 158 -8.02 31.86 30.41
CA HIS A 158 -9.41 31.43 30.57
C HIS A 158 -10.40 32.54 30.24
N VAL A 159 -10.11 33.79 30.62
CA VAL A 159 -10.93 34.94 30.24
C VAL A 159 -10.98 35.07 28.71
N ILE A 160 -9.84 34.94 28.02
CA ILE A 160 -9.79 34.95 26.55
C ILE A 160 -10.59 33.77 25.97
N LEU A 161 -10.44 32.57 26.52
CA LEU A 161 -11.16 31.37 26.08
C LEU A 161 -12.68 31.49 26.24
N PHE A 162 -13.13 31.94 27.42
CA PHE A 162 -14.55 32.12 27.72
C PHE A 162 -15.14 33.30 26.95
N ALA A 163 -14.39 34.38 26.76
CA ALA A 163 -14.81 35.50 25.90
C ALA A 163 -14.96 35.04 24.44
N PHE A 164 -14.01 34.24 23.94
CA PHE A 164 -14.12 33.62 22.62
C PHE A 164 -15.37 32.74 22.54
N ALA A 165 -15.58 31.80 23.48
CA ALA A 165 -16.74 30.92 23.48
C ALA A 165 -18.07 31.67 23.57
N ALA A 166 -18.14 32.72 24.41
CA ALA A 166 -19.31 33.57 24.61
C ALA A 166 -19.68 34.39 23.37
N VAL A 167 -18.74 34.62 22.44
CA VAL A 167 -19.02 35.26 21.16
C VAL A 167 -19.23 34.21 20.06
N PHE A 168 -18.33 33.23 19.97
CA PHE A 168 -18.29 32.23 18.92
C PHE A 168 -19.57 31.41 18.84
N PHE A 169 -20.04 30.84 19.95
CA PHE A 169 -21.24 29.98 19.91
C PHE A 169 -22.52 30.75 19.59
N PRO A 170 -22.80 31.91 20.22
CA PRO A 170 -23.96 32.72 19.84
C PRO A 170 -23.90 33.19 18.39
N VAL A 171 -22.75 33.63 17.89
CA VAL A 171 -22.59 34.03 16.48
C VAL A 171 -22.82 32.83 15.55
N MET A 172 -22.28 31.66 15.87
CA MET A 172 -22.44 30.46 15.05
C MET A 172 -23.89 30.00 15.01
N VAL A 173 -24.59 30.00 16.16
CA VAL A 173 -26.02 29.68 16.22
C VAL A 173 -26.85 30.74 15.49
N TYR A 174 -26.50 32.02 15.61
CA TYR A 174 -27.19 33.11 14.89
C TYR A 174 -27.05 32.97 13.37
N LEU A 175 -25.85 32.63 12.87
CA LEU A 175 -25.58 32.54 11.44
C LEU A 175 -26.13 31.27 10.79
N VAL A 176 -26.06 30.12 11.47
CA VAL A 176 -26.37 28.82 10.84
C VAL A 176 -27.31 27.91 11.65
N GLY A 177 -27.87 28.43 12.74
CA GLY A 177 -28.75 27.69 13.63
C GLY A 177 -28.04 26.58 14.40
N TYR A 178 -28.79 25.93 15.29
CA TYR A 178 -28.30 24.78 16.07
C TYR A 178 -27.85 23.60 15.18
N TRP A 179 -28.49 23.43 14.03
CA TRP A 179 -28.10 22.40 13.07
C TRP A 179 -26.78 22.71 12.38
N GLY A 180 -26.50 23.99 12.12
CA GLY A 180 -25.21 24.44 11.64
C GLY A 180 -24.12 24.24 12.70
N LEU A 181 -24.39 24.52 13.97
CA LEU A 181 -23.44 24.23 15.04
C LEU A 181 -23.04 22.73 15.08
N LEU A 182 -24.01 21.83 14.94
CA LEU A 182 -23.75 20.38 14.88
C LEU A 182 -22.89 20.02 13.65
N LYS A 183 -23.27 20.51 12.48
CA LYS A 183 -22.56 20.22 11.22
C LYS A 183 -21.17 20.82 11.17
N PHE A 184 -20.97 22.01 11.70
CA PHE A 184 -19.80 22.82 11.38
C PHE A 184 -18.86 23.01 12.56
N TRP A 185 -19.24 22.59 13.76
CA TRP A 185 -18.32 22.54 14.90
C TRP A 185 -18.29 21.16 15.53
N VAL A 186 -19.44 20.56 15.88
CA VAL A 186 -19.46 19.25 16.58
C VAL A 186 -18.90 18.11 15.71
N GLY A 187 -19.31 17.98 14.45
CA GLY A 187 -18.78 16.94 13.54
C GLY A 187 -17.25 16.98 13.37
N PRO A 188 -16.67 18.12 12.98
CA PRO A 188 -15.22 18.31 12.93
C PRO A 188 -14.51 18.11 14.27
N PHE A 189 -15.13 18.56 15.36
CA PHE A 189 -14.60 18.38 16.72
C PHE A 189 -14.52 16.90 17.13
N LEU A 190 -15.50 16.08 16.73
CA LEU A 190 -15.44 14.62 16.92
C LEU A 190 -14.29 13.99 16.13
N VAL A 191 -14.04 14.45 14.90
CA VAL A 191 -12.88 14.02 14.10
C VAL A 191 -11.56 14.44 14.76
N TYR A 192 -11.46 15.65 15.29
CA TYR A 192 -10.31 16.09 16.09
C TYR A 192 -10.05 15.13 17.26
N HIS A 193 -11.09 14.75 18.00
CA HIS A 193 -10.97 13.81 19.12
C HIS A 193 -10.59 12.39 18.68
N LEU A 194 -11.04 11.95 17.51
CA LEU A 194 -10.60 10.70 16.88
C LEU A 194 -9.09 10.70 16.61
N TRP A 195 -8.55 11.79 16.06
CA TRP A 195 -7.11 11.94 15.81
C TRP A 195 -6.30 12.01 17.11
N MET A 196 -6.77 12.80 18.08
CA MET A 196 -6.15 12.90 19.40
C MET A 196 -6.09 11.54 20.11
N SER A 197 -7.19 10.80 20.10
CA SER A 197 -7.27 9.49 20.73
C SER A 197 -6.33 8.46 20.08
N SER A 198 -6.30 8.44 18.74
CA SER A 198 -5.37 7.59 17.99
C SER A 198 -3.92 7.91 18.36
N SER A 199 -3.59 9.19 18.54
CA SER A 199 -2.26 9.65 18.94
C SER A 199 -1.90 9.20 20.36
N ILE A 200 -2.84 9.31 21.31
CA ILE A 200 -2.65 8.85 22.70
C ILE A 200 -2.37 7.34 22.73
N ARG A 201 -3.08 6.53 21.91
CA ARG A 201 -2.81 5.10 21.80
C ARG A 201 -1.43 4.78 21.25
N VAL A 202 -1.00 5.50 20.21
CA VAL A 202 0.36 5.35 19.66
C VAL A 202 1.41 5.65 20.74
N ARG A 203 1.22 6.73 21.51
CA ARG A 203 2.11 7.07 22.64
C ARG A 203 2.19 5.96 23.68
N LEU A 204 1.05 5.45 24.13
CA LEU A 204 0.98 4.38 25.12
C LEU A 204 1.69 3.12 24.61
N ALA A 205 1.44 2.75 23.35
CA ALA A 205 2.08 1.60 22.71
C ALA A 205 3.61 1.76 22.61
N MET A 206 4.10 2.93 22.19
CA MET A 206 5.53 3.25 22.15
C MET A 206 6.16 3.29 23.55
N SER A 207 5.45 3.78 24.57
CA SER A 207 5.98 3.87 25.94
C SER A 207 6.21 2.49 26.56
N VAL A 208 5.36 1.51 26.24
CA VAL A 208 5.54 0.11 26.64
C VAL A 208 6.75 -0.50 25.94
N GLU A 209 6.91 -0.23 24.65
CA GLU A 209 8.03 -0.73 23.84
C GLU A 209 9.37 -0.12 24.28
N ILE A 210 9.42 1.19 24.56
CA ILE A 210 10.62 1.85 25.09
C ILE A 210 10.98 1.33 26.48
N ARG A 211 9.99 1.15 27.37
CA ARG A 211 10.23 0.62 28.72
C ARG A 211 10.75 -0.83 28.67
N PHE A 212 10.19 -1.64 27.77
CA PHE A 212 10.68 -3.00 27.47
C PHE A 212 12.11 -2.99 26.90
N LEU A 213 12.41 -2.08 25.98
CA LEU A 213 13.75 -1.93 25.40
C LEU A 213 14.77 -1.42 26.43
N GLN A 214 14.38 -0.53 27.35
CA GLN A 214 15.21 -0.05 28.45
C GLN A 214 15.50 -1.16 29.47
N GLU A 215 14.48 -1.92 29.88
CA GLU A 215 14.65 -3.09 30.77
C GLU A 215 15.55 -4.14 30.12
N ARG A 216 15.39 -4.39 28.81
CA ARG A 216 16.29 -5.28 28.08
C ARG A 216 17.68 -4.70 27.91
N ALA A 217 17.85 -3.41 27.66
CA ALA A 217 19.16 -2.79 27.54
C ALA A 217 19.96 -2.86 28.85
N GLU A 218 19.30 -2.68 30.00
CA GLU A 218 19.90 -2.87 31.31
C GLU A 218 20.20 -4.36 31.59
N GLN A 219 19.32 -5.29 31.18
CA GLN A 219 19.65 -6.71 31.18
C GLN A 219 20.86 -7.04 30.28
N TYR A 220 20.93 -6.46 29.08
CA TYR A 220 22.04 -6.66 28.14
C TYR A 220 23.35 -6.07 28.66
N LYS A 221 23.35 -4.88 29.29
CA LYS A 221 24.52 -4.34 29.99
C LYS A 221 24.98 -5.28 31.10
N SER A 222 24.05 -5.81 31.90
CA SER A 222 24.37 -6.77 32.97
C SER A 222 24.91 -8.11 32.42
N LEU A 223 24.52 -8.49 31.21
CA LEU A 223 24.95 -9.72 30.53
C LEU A 223 26.29 -9.53 29.82
N ILE A 224 26.53 -8.38 29.19
CA ILE A 224 27.80 -8.00 28.56
C ILE A 224 28.90 -7.88 29.63
N ALA A 225 28.58 -7.31 30.79
CA ALA A 225 29.48 -7.31 31.95
C ALA A 225 29.81 -8.71 32.47
N ARG A 226 29.01 -9.74 32.15
CA ARG A 226 29.29 -11.16 32.44
C ARG A 226 29.99 -11.87 31.28
N LEU A 227 29.85 -11.39 30.05
CA LEU A 227 30.42 -11.99 28.83
C LEU A 227 31.93 -11.75 28.67
N GLU A 228 32.52 -10.79 29.37
CA GLU A 228 33.99 -10.64 29.45
C GLU A 228 34.69 -11.83 30.15
N GLN A 229 33.95 -12.83 30.65
CA GLN A 229 34.50 -13.97 31.40
C GLN A 229 34.01 -15.37 30.97
N VAL A 230 33.53 -15.59 29.73
CA VAL A 230 32.92 -16.89 29.37
C VAL A 230 33.64 -17.62 28.22
N PRO A 231 34.00 -18.91 28.38
CA PRO A 231 34.65 -19.74 27.35
C PRO A 231 33.69 -20.20 26.23
N GLU A 232 34.26 -20.54 25.06
CA GLU A 232 33.59 -20.80 23.76
C GLU A 232 32.41 -21.80 23.80
N SER A 233 32.37 -22.74 24.76
CA SER A 233 31.28 -23.71 24.88
C SER A 233 29.92 -23.06 25.19
N ALA A 234 29.89 -21.91 25.85
CA ALA A 234 28.66 -21.19 26.18
C ALA A 234 28.08 -20.39 24.98
N VAL A 235 28.90 -20.11 23.96
CA VAL A 235 28.47 -19.36 22.76
C VAL A 235 27.43 -20.16 21.96
N HIS A 236 27.55 -21.49 21.97
CA HIS A 236 26.58 -22.38 21.32
C HIS A 236 25.22 -22.37 22.02
N GLU A 237 25.18 -22.42 23.35
CA GLU A 237 23.93 -22.29 24.13
C GLU A 237 23.29 -20.90 23.94
N ILE A 238 24.09 -19.83 23.91
CA ILE A 238 23.60 -18.47 23.65
C ILE A 238 22.99 -18.36 22.25
N SER A 239 23.59 -18.99 21.24
CA SER A 239 23.04 -19.01 19.88
C SER A 239 21.70 -19.75 19.77
N GLN A 240 21.56 -20.88 20.47
CA GLN A 240 20.31 -21.64 20.51
C GLN A 240 19.22 -20.89 21.29
N TRP A 241 19.61 -20.20 22.37
CA TRP A 241 18.71 -19.31 23.11
C TRP A 241 18.30 -18.08 22.29
N LEU A 242 19.21 -17.47 21.52
CA LEU A 242 18.87 -16.37 20.60
C LEU A 242 17.90 -16.81 19.50
N ALA A 243 18.01 -18.05 19.02
CA ALA A 243 17.04 -18.64 18.09
C ALA A 243 15.67 -18.84 18.75
N SER A 244 15.61 -19.30 20.01
CA SER A 244 14.35 -19.44 20.75
C SER A 244 13.71 -18.09 21.10
N VAL A 245 14.52 -17.05 21.35
CA VAL A 245 14.05 -15.67 21.55
C VAL A 245 13.50 -15.06 20.25
N ARG A 246 14.14 -15.30 19.10
CA ARG A 246 13.60 -14.88 17.78
C ARG A 246 12.29 -15.58 17.44
N SER A 247 12.19 -16.86 17.79
CA SER A 247 10.96 -17.65 17.69
C SER A 247 9.85 -17.11 18.63
N ALA A 248 10.16 -16.83 19.89
CA ALA A 248 9.20 -16.29 20.85
C ALA A 248 8.75 -14.85 20.52
N ALA A 249 9.62 -14.04 19.91
CA ALA A 249 9.28 -12.72 19.39
C ALA A 249 8.34 -12.77 18.15
N ALA A 250 8.38 -13.86 17.39
CA ALA A 250 7.44 -14.10 16.29
C ALA A 250 6.06 -14.58 16.78
N ASP A 251 6.00 -15.22 17.95
CA ASP A 251 4.80 -15.90 18.46
C ASP A 251 3.91 -15.04 19.38
N LYS A 252 4.46 -13.99 20.01
CA LYS A 252 3.70 -13.05 20.87
C LYS A 252 3.47 -11.70 20.19
N ASN A 253 2.42 -11.61 19.38
CA ASN A 253 1.52 -10.46 19.10
C ASN A 253 1.95 -8.98 19.36
N LEU A 254 3.24 -8.62 19.26
CA LEU A 254 3.74 -7.25 19.23
C LEU A 254 3.85 -6.78 17.77
N ARG A 255 2.76 -6.91 17.02
CA ARG A 255 2.55 -6.17 15.77
C ARG A 255 1.86 -4.85 16.12
N ILE A 256 2.59 -3.91 16.71
CA ILE A 256 2.20 -2.51 16.55
C ILE A 256 2.52 -2.19 15.10
N ASP A 257 1.46 -2.07 14.31
CA ASP A 257 1.50 -1.80 12.89
C ASP A 257 2.46 -0.64 12.56
N SER A 258 3.66 -0.99 12.09
CA SER A 258 4.68 -0.03 11.63
C SER A 258 4.16 0.90 10.54
N TRP A 259 3.06 0.55 9.86
CA TRP A 259 2.39 1.45 8.92
C TRP A 259 1.58 2.53 9.62
N ARG A 260 0.98 2.28 10.80
CA ARG A 260 0.28 3.31 11.59
C ARG A 260 1.28 4.35 12.07
N LEU A 261 2.41 3.91 12.63
CA LEU A 261 3.52 4.79 13.02
C LEU A 261 4.03 5.61 11.84
N ARG A 262 4.32 4.98 10.69
CA ARG A 262 4.77 5.68 9.47
C ARG A 262 3.73 6.61 8.87
N PHE A 263 2.44 6.25 8.93
CA PHE A 263 1.33 7.10 8.49
C PHE A 263 1.20 8.32 9.40
N PHE A 264 1.27 8.15 10.73
CA PHE A 264 1.20 9.24 11.69
C PHE A 264 2.44 10.17 11.59
N ASP A 265 3.65 9.63 11.48
CA ASP A 265 4.86 10.43 11.31
C ASP A 265 4.86 11.21 9.99
N TYR A 266 4.39 10.59 8.91
CA TYR A 266 4.31 11.20 7.58
C TYR A 266 3.32 12.39 7.52
N PHE A 267 2.16 12.28 8.17
CA PHE A 267 1.13 13.32 8.14
C PHE A 267 1.25 14.35 9.27
N PHE A 268 1.79 13.99 10.44
CA PHE A 268 1.67 14.80 11.67
C PHE A 268 2.99 15.12 12.39
N GLY A 269 4.06 14.34 12.14
CA GLY A 269 5.37 14.52 12.77
C GLY A 269 5.45 14.17 14.26
N SER A 270 6.66 13.92 14.76
CA SER A 270 6.94 13.41 16.11
C SER A 270 6.79 14.44 17.25
N ASP A 271 6.61 15.73 16.95
CA ASP A 271 6.66 16.84 17.91
C ASP A 271 5.53 16.80 18.97
N VAL A 272 4.40 16.14 18.69
CA VAL A 272 3.27 16.03 19.64
C VAL A 272 3.68 15.23 20.89
N PHE A 273 4.65 14.34 20.75
CA PHE A 273 5.03 13.36 21.77
C PHE A 273 6.02 13.87 22.82
N GLY A 274 6.51 15.11 22.69
CA GLY A 274 7.66 15.58 23.47
C GLY A 274 8.93 14.83 23.06
N PRO A 275 10.10 15.15 23.64
CA PRO A 275 11.31 14.42 23.33
C PRO A 275 11.13 12.94 23.72
N THR A 276 11.09 12.06 22.72
CA THR A 276 11.40 10.65 22.94
C THR A 276 12.80 10.59 23.53
N PRO A 277 13.03 9.87 24.65
CA PRO A 277 14.38 9.68 25.15
C PRO A 277 15.21 9.11 24.01
N ALA A 278 16.23 9.85 23.61
CA ALA A 278 17.00 9.57 22.41
C ALA A 278 17.68 8.20 22.55
N VAL A 279 17.23 7.22 21.77
CA VAL A 279 17.89 5.91 21.61
C VAL A 279 19.30 6.08 21.00
N SER A 280 19.59 7.25 20.44
CA SER A 280 20.87 7.56 19.79
C SER A 280 22.07 7.67 20.74
N SER A 281 21.89 7.71 22.07
CA SER A 281 23.01 7.78 23.02
C SER A 281 23.47 6.43 23.55
N VAL A 282 22.94 5.30 23.05
CA VAL A 282 23.29 3.95 23.54
C VAL A 282 24.19 3.17 22.57
N PHE A 283 24.36 3.65 21.33
CA PHE A 283 25.18 3.00 20.32
C PHE A 283 26.18 3.99 19.73
N GLU A 284 27.34 4.15 20.40
CA GLU A 284 28.53 4.54 19.65
C GLU A 284 29.00 3.32 18.83
N PRO A 285 29.21 3.46 17.51
CA PRO A 285 29.75 2.37 16.72
C PRO A 285 31.23 2.18 17.06
N VAL A 286 31.57 1.04 17.68
CA VAL A 286 32.95 0.58 17.76
C VAL A 286 33.42 0.30 16.32
N THR A 287 34.34 1.12 15.82
CA THR A 287 35.03 0.88 14.54
C THR A 287 35.92 -0.36 14.66
N PRO A 288 35.75 -1.41 13.85
CA PRO A 288 36.73 -2.48 13.77
C PRO A 288 37.93 -2.00 12.94
N ALA A 289 39.12 -2.27 13.45
CA ALA A 289 40.38 -2.00 12.77
C ALA A 289 40.48 -2.72 11.42
N SER A 290 41.11 -2.03 10.47
CA SER A 290 41.44 -2.45 9.12
C SER A 290 42.14 -3.81 9.05
N SER A 291 41.63 -4.70 8.19
CA SER A 291 42.40 -5.74 7.47
C SER A 291 41.63 -6.16 6.22
N PRO A 292 42.25 -6.18 5.01
CA PRO A 292 41.55 -6.57 3.80
C PRO A 292 41.56 -8.11 3.69
N VAL A 293 40.38 -8.72 3.75
CA VAL A 293 40.21 -10.11 3.32
C VAL A 293 39.67 -10.08 1.89
N SER A 294 40.46 -10.63 0.97
CA SER A 294 40.12 -10.82 -0.43
C SER A 294 38.89 -11.72 -0.57
N VAL A 295 37.82 -11.18 -1.13
CA VAL A 295 36.69 -11.98 -1.60
C VAL A 295 37.13 -12.63 -2.91
N ALA A 296 37.53 -13.90 -2.82
CA ALA A 296 37.62 -14.76 -3.99
C ALA A 296 36.20 -15.04 -4.49
N ASP A 297 36.01 -14.92 -5.79
CA ASP A 297 34.81 -15.31 -6.51
C ASP A 297 34.43 -16.75 -6.15
N ALA A 298 33.33 -16.90 -5.41
CA ALA A 298 32.69 -18.18 -5.25
C ALA A 298 31.86 -18.43 -6.51
N ASP A 299 32.47 -19.22 -7.41
CA ASP A 299 31.81 -19.97 -8.46
C ASP A 299 30.44 -20.52 -8.00
N LEU A 300 29.37 -19.91 -8.48
CA LEU A 300 28.09 -20.59 -8.63
C LEU A 300 28.07 -21.17 -10.04
N ASN A 301 28.96 -22.14 -10.25
CA ASN A 301 28.92 -22.96 -11.44
C ASN A 301 27.71 -23.89 -11.33
N GLU A 302 26.90 -23.83 -12.38
CA GLU A 302 25.79 -24.72 -12.66
C GLU A 302 26.25 -26.17 -12.53
N THR A 303 25.92 -26.81 -11.41
CA THR A 303 25.82 -28.26 -11.41
C THR A 303 24.60 -28.60 -12.24
N HIS A 304 24.87 -29.09 -13.45
CA HIS A 304 24.00 -29.91 -14.28
C HIS A 304 22.75 -30.37 -13.54
N ALA A 305 21.66 -29.62 -13.74
CA ALA A 305 20.33 -30.15 -13.56
C ALA A 305 20.18 -31.25 -14.60
N ASN A 306 20.57 -32.47 -14.22
CA ASN A 306 20.09 -33.66 -14.90
C ASN A 306 18.57 -33.53 -14.96
N ASP A 307 18.05 -33.72 -16.17
CA ASP A 307 16.66 -33.92 -16.50
C ASP A 307 16.04 -34.99 -15.58
N VAL A 308 15.61 -34.57 -14.40
CA VAL A 308 14.58 -35.25 -13.66
C VAL A 308 13.35 -34.39 -13.86
N ALA A 309 12.57 -34.76 -14.88
CA ALA A 309 11.18 -34.38 -14.97
C ALA A 309 10.53 -34.77 -13.65
N VAL A 310 10.43 -33.82 -12.72
CA VAL A 310 9.55 -33.92 -11.55
C VAL A 310 8.16 -33.75 -12.13
N THR A 311 7.60 -34.87 -12.60
CA THR A 311 6.17 -34.98 -12.85
C THR A 311 5.48 -34.70 -11.53
N SER A 312 4.91 -33.51 -11.44
CA SER A 312 3.93 -33.25 -10.40
C SER A 312 2.76 -34.22 -10.61
N PRO A 313 2.01 -34.64 -9.58
CA PRO A 313 0.78 -35.43 -9.78
C PRO A 313 -0.32 -34.69 -10.59
N LEU A 314 -0.02 -33.50 -11.14
CA LEU A 314 -0.91 -32.67 -11.95
C LEU A 314 -0.64 -32.81 -13.46
N ASP A 315 0.38 -33.55 -13.89
CA ASP A 315 0.71 -33.77 -15.31
C ASP A 315 0.15 -35.08 -15.89
N ALA A 316 -0.86 -35.67 -15.25
CA ALA A 316 -1.68 -36.65 -15.96
C ALA A 316 -2.25 -35.93 -17.20
N PRO A 317 -2.05 -36.43 -18.43
CA PRO A 317 -2.75 -35.89 -19.57
C PRO A 317 -4.23 -36.02 -19.22
N SER A 318 -4.88 -34.88 -18.99
CA SER A 318 -6.32 -34.86 -18.97
C SER A 318 -6.70 -35.49 -20.29
N GLU A 319 -7.36 -36.66 -20.26
CA GLU A 319 -8.05 -37.15 -21.44
C GLU A 319 -8.74 -35.92 -22.04
N PRO A 320 -8.54 -35.62 -23.34
CA PRO A 320 -9.26 -34.53 -23.95
C PRO A 320 -10.72 -34.84 -23.65
N ILE A 321 -11.35 -33.99 -22.82
CA ILE A 321 -12.79 -34.07 -22.60
C ILE A 321 -13.34 -33.93 -24.00
N LYS A 322 -13.77 -35.05 -24.59
CA LYS A 322 -14.49 -35.04 -25.85
C LYS A 322 -15.59 -34.01 -25.62
N ALA A 323 -15.51 -32.90 -26.35
CA ALA A 323 -16.62 -31.97 -26.42
C ALA A 323 -17.87 -32.85 -26.61
N PRO A 324 -18.88 -32.77 -25.72
CA PRO A 324 -20.01 -33.67 -25.79
C PRO A 324 -20.51 -33.65 -27.24
N ALA A 325 -20.60 -34.83 -27.85
CA ALA A 325 -20.82 -35.01 -29.29
C ALA A 325 -22.10 -34.31 -29.80
N ASP A 326 -22.96 -33.86 -28.88
CA ASP A 326 -24.20 -33.11 -29.13
C ASP A 326 -24.00 -31.62 -29.42
N ASP A 327 -22.80 -31.03 -29.22
CA ASP A 327 -22.60 -29.57 -29.34
C ASP A 327 -22.39 -29.08 -30.79
N LYS A 328 -22.56 -29.94 -31.80
CA LYS A 328 -22.62 -29.51 -33.21
C LYS A 328 -24.05 -29.36 -33.75
N GLN A 329 -25.08 -29.73 -32.98
CA GLN A 329 -26.48 -29.72 -33.45
C GLN A 329 -27.40 -28.69 -32.78
N ALA A 330 -27.00 -28.09 -31.67
CA ALA A 330 -27.80 -27.04 -31.03
C ALA A 330 -27.70 -25.72 -31.82
N SER A 331 -28.81 -25.24 -32.37
CA SER A 331 -28.86 -23.96 -33.07
C SER A 331 -28.36 -22.82 -32.19
N LEU A 332 -27.72 -21.80 -32.76
CA LEU A 332 -27.19 -20.64 -32.02
C LEU A 332 -28.27 -20.02 -31.11
N ILE A 333 -29.50 -19.95 -31.61
CA ILE A 333 -30.69 -19.44 -30.92
C ILE A 333 -30.98 -20.22 -29.63
N SER A 334 -30.82 -21.55 -29.63
CA SER A 334 -31.10 -22.39 -28.46
C SER A 334 -30.08 -22.17 -27.32
N ARG A 335 -28.88 -21.69 -27.66
CA ARG A 335 -27.80 -21.39 -26.72
C ARG A 335 -27.94 -20.04 -26.04
N ILE A 336 -28.79 -19.14 -26.51
CA ILE A 336 -28.93 -17.80 -25.93
C ILE A 336 -29.64 -17.87 -24.58
N ASN A 337 -29.08 -17.20 -23.58
CA ASN A 337 -29.75 -16.88 -22.34
C ASN A 337 -30.64 -15.65 -22.55
N TRP A 338 -31.89 -15.88 -22.96
CA TRP A 338 -32.82 -14.82 -23.35
C TRP A 338 -33.11 -13.80 -22.25
N VAL A 339 -33.10 -14.21 -20.97
CA VAL A 339 -33.31 -13.27 -19.85
C VAL A 339 -32.15 -12.27 -19.78
N THR A 340 -30.93 -12.78 -19.74
CA THR A 340 -29.73 -11.94 -19.68
C THR A 340 -29.52 -11.13 -20.96
N ALA A 341 -29.77 -11.73 -22.13
CA ALA A 341 -29.68 -11.03 -23.41
C ALA A 341 -30.68 -9.87 -23.50
N THR A 342 -31.91 -10.07 -23.03
CA THR A 342 -32.92 -9.00 -22.97
C THR A 342 -32.46 -7.90 -22.01
N TRP A 343 -31.99 -8.25 -20.82
CA TRP A 343 -31.48 -7.26 -19.86
C TRP A 343 -30.33 -6.42 -20.43
N LEU A 344 -29.30 -7.08 -20.98
CA LEU A 344 -28.10 -6.43 -21.52
C LEU A 344 -28.37 -5.63 -22.82
N THR A 345 -29.51 -5.84 -23.47
CA THR A 345 -29.93 -5.07 -24.66
C THR A 345 -30.86 -3.92 -24.29
N VAL A 346 -31.88 -4.18 -23.46
CA VAL A 346 -32.93 -3.20 -23.13
C VAL A 346 -32.41 -2.15 -22.17
N THR A 347 -31.59 -2.49 -21.18
CA THR A 347 -31.14 -1.50 -20.18
C THR A 347 -30.22 -0.42 -20.77
N PRO A 348 -29.28 -0.69 -21.69
CA PRO A 348 -28.56 0.39 -22.38
C PRO A 348 -29.48 1.24 -23.25
N LEU A 349 -30.45 0.66 -23.95
CA LEU A 349 -31.42 1.41 -24.75
C LEU A 349 -32.27 2.34 -23.87
N LEU A 350 -32.74 1.86 -22.72
CA LEU A 350 -33.45 2.68 -21.73
C LEU A 350 -32.56 3.77 -21.13
N SER A 351 -31.27 3.50 -20.92
CA SER A 351 -30.30 4.51 -20.48
C SER A 351 -30.12 5.61 -21.52
N ILE A 352 -29.97 5.25 -22.80
CA ILE A 352 -29.85 6.21 -23.90
C ILE A 352 -31.14 7.03 -24.02
N TYR A 353 -32.29 6.36 -23.95
CA TYR A 353 -33.59 7.01 -23.93
C TYR A 353 -33.71 8.00 -22.76
N GLY A 354 -33.31 7.60 -21.55
CA GLY A 354 -33.29 8.47 -20.38
C GLY A 354 -32.39 9.70 -20.55
N LEU A 355 -31.19 9.52 -21.10
CA LEU A 355 -30.28 10.65 -21.39
C LEU A 355 -30.86 11.62 -22.42
N ALA A 356 -31.65 11.11 -23.38
CA ALA A 356 -32.28 11.91 -24.43
C ALA A 356 -33.59 12.59 -24.00
N THR A 357 -34.30 12.07 -23.00
CA THR A 357 -35.68 12.49 -22.67
C THR A 357 -35.87 13.03 -21.27
N CYS A 358 -35.03 12.70 -20.30
CA CYS A 358 -35.12 13.24 -18.95
C CYS A 358 -34.49 14.64 -18.86
N ASP A 359 -35.02 15.46 -17.97
CA ASP A 359 -34.39 16.73 -17.60
C ASP A 359 -33.07 16.49 -16.86
N TRP A 360 -32.06 17.29 -17.18
CA TRP A 360 -30.70 17.12 -16.65
C TRP A 360 -30.56 17.73 -15.25
N HIS A 361 -31.23 17.13 -14.27
CA HIS A 361 -31.09 17.52 -12.87
C HIS A 361 -29.73 17.08 -12.32
N LEU A 362 -28.85 18.03 -12.01
CA LEU A 362 -27.53 17.75 -11.41
C LEU A 362 -27.64 16.84 -10.17
N LYS A 363 -28.68 17.03 -9.33
CA LYS A 363 -28.92 16.19 -8.15
C LYS A 363 -29.11 14.71 -8.48
N THR A 364 -29.80 14.41 -9.60
CA THR A 364 -30.03 13.04 -10.09
C THR A 364 -28.74 12.41 -10.60
N PHE A 365 -27.91 13.16 -11.33
CA PHE A 365 -26.60 12.69 -11.75
C PHE A 365 -25.68 12.44 -10.55
N VAL A 366 -25.67 13.31 -9.54
CA VAL A 366 -24.91 13.11 -8.31
C VAL A 366 -25.41 11.87 -7.55
N LEU A 367 -26.74 11.67 -7.45
CA LEU A 367 -27.31 10.47 -6.85
C LEU A 367 -26.86 9.21 -7.59
N GLY A 368 -26.96 9.20 -8.92
CA GLY A 368 -26.46 8.13 -9.76
C GLY A 368 -24.98 7.86 -9.50
N PHE A 369 -24.14 8.90 -9.54
CA PHE A 369 -22.70 8.77 -9.27
C PHE A 369 -22.41 8.18 -7.89
N VAL A 370 -23.09 8.64 -6.84
CA VAL A 370 -22.92 8.07 -5.49
C VAL A 370 -23.31 6.59 -5.46
N LEU A 371 -24.46 6.22 -6.02
CA LEU A 371 -24.90 4.82 -6.08
C LEU A 371 -24.00 3.95 -6.98
N TYR A 372 -23.37 4.54 -7.99
CA TYR A 372 -22.33 3.89 -8.80
C TYR A 372 -21.12 3.55 -7.92
N GLN A 373 -20.60 4.53 -7.15
CA GLN A 373 -19.48 4.31 -6.23
C GLN A 373 -19.81 3.25 -5.17
N LEU A 374 -20.99 3.32 -4.56
CA LEU A 374 -21.41 2.35 -3.54
C LEU A 374 -21.54 0.95 -4.14
N GLY A 375 -22.15 0.81 -5.32
CA GLY A 375 -22.23 -0.47 -6.02
C GLY A 375 -20.86 -1.07 -6.32
N GLY A 376 -19.93 -0.26 -6.86
CA GLY A 376 -18.55 -0.67 -7.11
C GLY A 376 -17.79 -1.11 -5.85
N ILE A 377 -17.97 -0.39 -4.72
CA ILE A 377 -17.41 -0.79 -3.43
C ILE A 377 -18.04 -2.11 -2.92
N GLY A 378 -19.34 -2.30 -3.11
CA GLY A 378 -20.04 -3.53 -2.76
C GLY A 378 -19.50 -4.75 -3.50
N ILE A 379 -19.13 -4.58 -4.78
CA ILE A 379 -18.47 -5.63 -5.57
C ILE A 379 -17.03 -5.84 -5.13
N THR A 380 -16.21 -4.78 -5.10
CA THR A 380 -14.76 -4.89 -4.84
C THR A 380 -14.44 -5.24 -3.38
N ALA A 381 -14.90 -4.46 -2.41
CA ALA A 381 -14.63 -4.75 -1.00
C ALA A 381 -15.47 -5.94 -0.50
N GLY A 382 -16.71 -6.08 -0.96
CA GLY A 382 -17.64 -7.13 -0.53
C GLY A 382 -17.48 -8.45 -1.29
N TYR A 383 -18.11 -8.55 -2.47
CA TYR A 383 -18.23 -9.82 -3.21
C TYR A 383 -16.87 -10.43 -3.51
N HIS A 384 -15.93 -9.59 -3.96
CA HIS A 384 -14.60 -9.97 -4.35
C HIS A 384 -13.69 -10.27 -3.15
N ARG A 385 -13.26 -9.24 -2.42
CA ARG A 385 -12.21 -9.39 -1.41
C ARG A 385 -12.66 -10.08 -0.13
N LEU A 386 -13.87 -9.77 0.36
CA LEU A 386 -14.40 -10.34 1.59
C LEU A 386 -14.95 -11.75 1.37
N PHE A 387 -15.88 -11.93 0.44
CA PHE A 387 -16.57 -13.22 0.28
C PHE A 387 -15.81 -14.20 -0.62
N SER A 388 -15.24 -13.76 -1.74
CA SER A 388 -14.54 -14.69 -2.65
C SER A 388 -13.16 -15.07 -2.13
N HIS A 389 -12.31 -14.10 -1.79
CA HIS A 389 -10.92 -14.33 -1.40
C HIS A 389 -10.69 -14.48 0.10
N ARG A 390 -11.66 -14.07 0.93
CA ARG A 390 -11.52 -14.04 2.40
C ARG A 390 -10.24 -13.31 2.82
N SER A 391 -9.96 -12.18 2.16
CA SER A 391 -8.74 -11.39 2.35
C SER A 391 -8.77 -10.57 3.65
N TYR A 392 -9.94 -10.42 4.27
CA TYR A 392 -10.12 -9.81 5.58
C TYR A 392 -11.38 -10.33 6.26
N ASP A 393 -11.48 -10.12 7.57
CA ASP A 393 -12.67 -10.37 8.36
C ASP A 393 -13.38 -9.05 8.70
N ALA A 394 -14.70 -9.09 8.85
CA ALA A 394 -15.50 -7.93 9.20
C ALA A 394 -16.69 -8.27 10.10
N ALA A 395 -17.15 -7.26 10.84
CA ALA A 395 -18.37 -7.34 11.64
C ALA A 395 -19.60 -7.55 10.74
N THR A 396 -20.65 -8.17 11.29
CA THR A 396 -21.84 -8.58 10.53
C THR A 396 -22.52 -7.40 9.81
N ILE A 397 -22.62 -6.24 10.46
CA ILE A 397 -23.28 -5.07 9.88
C ILE A 397 -22.54 -4.54 8.62
N PRO A 398 -21.22 -4.27 8.65
CA PRO A 398 -20.46 -3.99 7.43
C PRO A 398 -20.62 -5.03 6.32
N LYS A 399 -20.62 -6.33 6.66
CA LYS A 399 -20.84 -7.40 5.67
C LYS A 399 -22.20 -7.25 4.98
N MET A 400 -23.26 -7.04 5.76
CA MET A 400 -24.61 -6.85 5.21
C MET A 400 -24.72 -5.58 4.36
N ILE A 401 -24.09 -4.47 4.79
CA ILE A 401 -24.07 -3.21 4.02
C ILE A 401 -23.39 -3.43 2.67
N LEU A 402 -22.20 -4.04 2.66
CA LEU A 402 -21.48 -4.35 1.42
C LEU A 402 -22.28 -5.30 0.52
N THR A 403 -23.00 -6.27 1.10
CA THR A 403 -23.89 -7.15 0.34
C THR A 403 -25.05 -6.40 -0.30
N VAL A 404 -25.70 -5.46 0.41
CA VAL A 404 -26.79 -4.64 -0.14
C VAL A 404 -26.27 -3.74 -1.26
N MET A 405 -25.11 -3.12 -1.05
CA MET A 405 -24.43 -2.30 -2.05
C MET A 405 -24.10 -3.12 -3.31
N GLY A 406 -23.50 -4.30 -3.17
CA GLY A 406 -23.21 -5.20 -4.29
C GLY A 406 -24.47 -5.73 -4.96
N THR A 407 -25.55 -5.99 -4.21
CA THR A 407 -26.83 -6.43 -4.77
C THR A 407 -27.42 -5.40 -5.74
N SER A 408 -27.15 -4.10 -5.53
CA SER A 408 -27.59 -3.04 -6.43
C SER A 408 -26.92 -3.05 -7.81
N SER A 409 -25.87 -3.86 -8.05
CA SER A 409 -25.15 -3.93 -9.34
C SER A 409 -25.82 -4.85 -10.37
N PHE A 410 -26.77 -5.70 -9.96
CA PHE A 410 -27.38 -6.73 -10.81
C PHE A 410 -26.38 -7.75 -11.40
N GLU A 411 -25.29 -8.04 -10.69
CA GLU A 411 -24.25 -8.99 -11.15
C GLU A 411 -24.39 -10.41 -10.58
N GLY A 412 -25.59 -10.78 -10.14
CA GLY A 412 -25.86 -12.06 -9.49
C GLY A 412 -25.74 -12.01 -7.97
N SER A 413 -26.23 -13.06 -7.33
CA SER A 413 -26.15 -13.21 -5.87
C SER A 413 -24.70 -13.39 -5.42
N VAL A 414 -24.44 -13.19 -4.12
CA VAL A 414 -23.10 -13.45 -3.55
C VAL A 414 -22.65 -14.88 -3.86
N PHE A 415 -23.56 -15.85 -3.84
CA PHE A 415 -23.25 -17.25 -4.11
C PHE A 415 -22.80 -17.48 -5.56
N GLU A 416 -23.56 -16.96 -6.53
CA GLU A 416 -23.23 -17.13 -7.96
C GLU A 416 -21.94 -16.40 -8.30
N TRP A 417 -21.81 -15.14 -7.87
CA TRP A 417 -20.65 -14.31 -8.15
C TRP A 417 -19.38 -14.93 -7.56
N CYS A 418 -19.41 -15.31 -6.27
CA CYS A 418 -18.25 -15.93 -5.63
C CYS A 418 -17.91 -17.30 -6.23
N SER A 419 -18.93 -18.07 -6.62
CA SER A 419 -18.72 -19.37 -7.27
C SER A 419 -17.97 -19.20 -8.59
N ASP A 420 -18.46 -18.31 -9.45
CA ASP A 420 -17.87 -18.05 -10.77
C ASP A 420 -16.47 -17.43 -10.61
N HIS A 421 -16.29 -16.50 -9.68
CA HIS A 421 -15.00 -15.84 -9.47
C HIS A 421 -13.91 -16.76 -8.88
N ARG A 422 -14.27 -17.60 -7.89
CA ARG A 422 -13.33 -18.62 -7.38
C ARG A 422 -12.99 -19.65 -8.46
N ALA A 423 -13.93 -20.01 -9.34
CA ALA A 423 -13.65 -20.88 -10.49
C ALA A 423 -12.69 -20.21 -11.48
N HIS A 424 -12.89 -18.92 -11.76
CA HIS A 424 -11.99 -18.12 -12.60
C HIS A 424 -10.55 -18.10 -12.08
N HIS A 425 -10.30 -17.87 -10.79
CA HIS A 425 -8.94 -17.93 -10.24
C HIS A 425 -8.31 -19.32 -10.33
N ARG A 426 -9.12 -20.36 -10.09
CA ARG A 426 -8.65 -21.74 -10.10
C ARG A 426 -8.29 -22.22 -11.51
N TYR A 427 -9.06 -21.78 -12.50
CA TYR A 427 -9.01 -22.30 -13.86
C TYR A 427 -8.70 -21.24 -14.92
N THR A 428 -8.12 -20.10 -14.51
CA THR A 428 -7.83 -18.94 -15.37
C THR A 428 -7.25 -19.39 -16.71
N ASP A 429 -7.76 -18.82 -17.80
CA ASP A 429 -7.33 -19.08 -19.19
C ASP A 429 -7.64 -20.49 -19.74
N THR A 430 -8.28 -21.37 -18.97
CA THR A 430 -8.70 -22.72 -19.42
C THR A 430 -10.17 -22.75 -19.81
N ASP A 431 -10.63 -23.83 -20.46
CA ASP A 431 -12.05 -24.00 -20.81
C ASP A 431 -13.02 -24.09 -19.61
N ARG A 432 -12.48 -24.26 -18.39
CA ARG A 432 -13.24 -24.26 -17.14
C ARG A 432 -13.39 -22.86 -16.52
N ASP A 433 -12.67 -21.87 -17.04
CA ASP A 433 -12.85 -20.47 -16.67
C ASP A 433 -14.18 -19.95 -17.23
N PRO A 434 -15.13 -19.49 -16.38
CA PRO A 434 -16.43 -19.03 -16.83
C PRO A 434 -16.36 -17.88 -17.84
N TYR A 435 -15.35 -17.02 -17.76
CA TYR A 435 -15.17 -15.87 -18.65
C TYR A 435 -13.80 -15.90 -19.34
N ASN A 436 -13.37 -17.10 -19.75
CA ASN A 436 -12.10 -17.36 -20.43
C ASN A 436 -11.81 -16.35 -21.57
N VAL A 437 -10.77 -15.55 -21.37
CA VAL A 437 -10.30 -14.54 -22.33
C VAL A 437 -9.81 -15.12 -23.65
N ASN A 438 -9.33 -16.37 -23.66
CA ASN A 438 -8.85 -17.05 -24.88
C ASN A 438 -9.97 -17.34 -25.89
N ARG A 439 -11.24 -17.23 -25.48
CA ARG A 439 -12.41 -17.27 -26.39
C ARG A 439 -12.71 -15.93 -27.05
N GLY A 440 -11.93 -14.90 -26.74
CA GLY A 440 -11.98 -13.57 -27.33
C GLY A 440 -12.48 -12.50 -26.36
N PHE A 441 -12.09 -11.24 -26.63
CA PHE A 441 -12.43 -10.08 -25.80
C PHE A 441 -13.93 -9.96 -25.50
N TRP A 442 -14.77 -10.04 -26.54
CA TRP A 442 -16.22 -9.90 -26.39
C TRP A 442 -16.85 -11.07 -25.64
N TYR A 443 -16.26 -12.27 -25.72
CA TYR A 443 -16.71 -13.41 -24.93
C TYR A 443 -16.49 -13.14 -23.44
N ALA A 444 -15.28 -12.74 -23.05
CA ALA A 444 -14.95 -12.43 -21.66
C ALA A 444 -15.68 -11.19 -21.13
N HIS A 445 -15.96 -10.20 -21.98
CA HIS A 445 -16.70 -9.00 -21.59
C HIS A 445 -18.18 -9.32 -21.29
N MET A 446 -18.90 -9.93 -22.23
CA MET A 446 -20.35 -10.19 -22.08
C MET A 446 -20.83 -11.51 -22.69
N GLY A 447 -20.09 -12.12 -23.61
CA GLY A 447 -20.53 -13.34 -24.29
C GLY A 447 -20.78 -14.51 -23.34
N TRP A 448 -19.98 -14.64 -22.28
CA TRP A 448 -20.17 -15.67 -21.24
C TRP A 448 -21.52 -15.56 -20.51
N LEU A 449 -22.11 -14.36 -20.44
CA LEU A 449 -23.45 -14.11 -19.89
C LEU A 449 -24.56 -14.37 -20.90
N LEU A 450 -24.30 -14.10 -22.18
CA LEU A 450 -25.27 -14.20 -23.28
C LEU A 450 -25.54 -15.65 -23.69
N PHE A 451 -24.56 -16.53 -23.57
CA PHE A 451 -24.70 -17.93 -23.96
C PHE A 451 -24.80 -18.86 -22.74
N LYS A 452 -25.79 -19.74 -22.74
CA LYS A 452 -25.95 -20.83 -21.77
C LYS A 452 -24.74 -21.73 -21.84
N ASN A 453 -23.85 -21.61 -20.87
CA ASN A 453 -22.66 -22.46 -20.81
C ASN A 453 -22.98 -23.75 -20.06
N LYS A 454 -22.85 -24.92 -20.71
CA LYS A 454 -23.03 -26.22 -20.02
C LYS A 454 -21.93 -26.47 -18.97
N THR A 455 -20.80 -25.75 -19.03
CA THR A 455 -19.73 -25.78 -18.03
C THR A 455 -20.00 -24.92 -16.80
N ARG A 456 -21.16 -24.24 -16.71
CA ARG A 456 -21.58 -23.50 -15.50
C ARG A 456 -21.81 -24.40 -14.27
N HIS A 457 -21.59 -25.71 -14.42
CA HIS A 457 -21.49 -26.68 -13.33
C HIS A 457 -20.08 -26.81 -12.74
N THR A 458 -19.11 -25.98 -13.13
CA THR A 458 -17.79 -25.89 -12.48
C THR A 458 -17.94 -25.12 -11.15
N PHE A 459 -18.73 -25.67 -10.23
CA PHE A 459 -18.94 -25.09 -8.92
C PHE A 459 -17.62 -25.11 -8.16
N SER A 460 -17.11 -23.92 -7.84
CA SER A 460 -16.13 -23.81 -6.77
C SER A 460 -16.86 -23.97 -5.44
N ASP A 461 -16.17 -24.51 -4.43
CA ASP A 461 -16.77 -24.70 -3.11
C ASP A 461 -17.16 -23.33 -2.53
N ILE A 462 -18.44 -23.18 -2.18
CA ILE A 462 -19.03 -22.02 -1.50
C ILE A 462 -19.72 -22.41 -0.18
N SER A 463 -19.42 -23.60 0.35
CA SER A 463 -20.02 -24.14 1.58
C SER A 463 -19.82 -23.23 2.80
N ASP A 464 -18.77 -22.40 2.80
CA ASP A 464 -18.56 -21.35 3.79
C ASP A 464 -19.64 -20.26 3.75
N LEU A 465 -20.05 -19.84 2.56
CA LEU A 465 -21.06 -18.79 2.36
C LEU A 465 -22.46 -19.34 2.60
N GLN A 466 -22.71 -20.60 2.22
CA GLN A 466 -23.99 -21.28 2.42
C GLN A 466 -24.36 -21.43 3.90
N LYS A 467 -23.40 -21.43 4.82
CA LYS A 467 -23.65 -21.45 6.27
C LYS A 467 -24.26 -20.15 6.81
N ILE A 468 -24.27 -19.07 6.02
CA ILE A 468 -24.71 -17.74 6.45
C ILE A 468 -26.17 -17.51 6.04
N SER A 469 -27.08 -17.50 7.01
CA SER A 469 -28.54 -17.45 6.77
C SER A 469 -29.02 -16.22 5.99
N TRP A 470 -28.46 -15.04 6.29
CA TRP A 470 -28.85 -13.81 5.59
C TRP A 470 -28.29 -13.73 4.15
N LEU A 471 -27.21 -14.46 3.83
CA LEU A 471 -26.76 -14.64 2.44
C LEU A 471 -27.66 -15.61 1.69
N GLN A 472 -28.18 -16.67 2.34
CA GLN A 472 -29.20 -17.52 1.73
C GLN A 472 -30.48 -16.74 1.42
N PHE A 473 -30.89 -15.83 2.31
CA PHE A 473 -31.98 -14.90 2.06
C PHE A 473 -31.69 -14.01 0.85
N GLN A 474 -30.49 -13.41 0.79
CA GLN A 474 -30.08 -12.58 -0.34
C GLN A 474 -30.10 -13.35 -1.66
N HIS A 475 -29.62 -14.60 -1.68
CA HIS A 475 -29.64 -15.46 -2.86
C HIS A 475 -31.08 -15.79 -3.29
N ARG A 476 -31.94 -16.21 -2.35
CA ARG A 476 -33.34 -16.56 -2.64
C ARG A 476 -34.16 -15.40 -3.18
N TYR A 477 -33.92 -14.18 -2.69
CA TYR A 477 -34.68 -12.98 -3.05
C TYR A 477 -33.85 -12.00 -3.90
N PHE A 478 -32.79 -12.47 -4.56
CA PHE A 478 -31.82 -11.61 -5.23
C PHE A 478 -32.46 -10.62 -6.21
N ALA A 479 -33.28 -11.13 -7.14
CA ALA A 479 -33.91 -10.29 -8.16
C ALA A 479 -34.77 -9.17 -7.54
N LEU A 480 -35.55 -9.48 -6.52
CA LEU A 480 -36.37 -8.51 -5.80
C LEU A 480 -35.49 -7.47 -5.09
N LEU A 481 -34.46 -7.92 -4.36
CA LEU A 481 -33.57 -7.03 -3.63
C LEU A 481 -32.79 -6.11 -4.59
N ALA A 482 -32.31 -6.63 -5.72
CA ALA A 482 -31.62 -5.85 -6.74
C ALA A 482 -32.54 -4.80 -7.36
N MET A 483 -33.80 -5.15 -7.69
CA MET A 483 -34.80 -4.18 -8.15
C MET A 483 -35.06 -3.09 -7.11
N LEU A 484 -35.22 -3.46 -5.84
CA LEU A 484 -35.48 -2.53 -4.76
C LEU A 484 -34.31 -1.56 -4.55
N THR A 485 -33.08 -2.06 -4.47
CA THR A 485 -31.90 -1.26 -4.14
C THR A 485 -31.33 -0.52 -5.34
N GLY A 486 -31.37 -1.13 -6.52
CA GLY A 486 -30.75 -0.59 -7.73
C GLY A 486 -31.68 0.25 -8.62
N LEU A 487 -33.00 0.08 -8.55
CA LEU A 487 -33.96 0.83 -9.39
C LEU A 487 -35.01 1.59 -8.59
N VAL A 488 -35.69 0.94 -7.65
CA VAL A 488 -36.77 1.58 -6.87
C VAL A 488 -36.20 2.66 -5.96
N LEU A 489 -35.17 2.34 -5.18
CA LEU A 489 -34.54 3.28 -4.25
C LEU A 489 -34.08 4.59 -4.91
N PRO A 490 -33.29 4.60 -6.01
CA PRO A 490 -32.93 5.86 -6.68
C PRO A 490 -34.14 6.63 -7.19
N THR A 491 -35.16 5.93 -7.71
CA THR A 491 -36.42 6.52 -8.16
C THR A 491 -37.14 7.24 -7.02
N LEU A 492 -37.27 6.60 -5.86
CA LEU A 492 -37.92 7.18 -4.70
C LEU A 492 -37.12 8.37 -4.15
N ILE A 493 -35.78 8.28 -4.08
CA ILE A 493 -34.95 9.37 -3.58
C ILE A 493 -35.07 10.61 -4.47
N ALA A 494 -34.97 10.46 -5.80
CA ALA A 494 -35.07 11.59 -6.71
C ALA A 494 -36.51 12.14 -6.79
N GLY A 495 -37.50 11.25 -6.86
CA GLY A 495 -38.92 11.57 -6.89
C GLY A 495 -39.40 12.35 -5.66
N PHE A 496 -39.18 11.81 -4.46
CA PHE A 496 -39.55 12.49 -3.22
C PHE A 496 -38.60 13.65 -2.85
N GLY A 497 -37.33 13.57 -3.25
CA GLY A 497 -36.32 14.57 -2.87
C GLY A 497 -36.42 15.86 -3.68
N TRP A 498 -36.62 15.78 -5.00
CA TRP A 498 -36.69 16.95 -5.87
C TRP A 498 -37.65 16.79 -7.07
N GLY A 499 -38.57 15.82 -7.03
CA GLY A 499 -39.62 15.65 -8.03
C GLY A 499 -39.22 14.89 -9.30
N ASP A 500 -37.97 14.43 -9.42
CA ASP A 500 -37.46 13.80 -10.64
C ASP A 500 -37.59 12.27 -10.61
N TRP A 501 -38.83 11.78 -10.74
CA TRP A 501 -39.14 10.35 -10.76
C TRP A 501 -38.50 9.65 -11.97
N MET A 502 -38.60 10.25 -13.14
CA MET A 502 -38.15 9.64 -14.40
C MET A 502 -36.62 9.62 -14.51
N GLY A 503 -35.94 10.70 -14.14
CA GLY A 503 -34.48 10.72 -14.04
C GLY A 503 -33.96 9.81 -12.93
N GLY A 504 -34.65 9.74 -11.78
CA GLY A 504 -34.35 8.78 -10.72
C GLY A 504 -34.33 7.33 -11.21
N PHE A 505 -35.32 6.94 -12.01
CA PHE A 505 -35.39 5.60 -12.58
C PHE A 505 -34.40 5.39 -13.73
N LEU A 506 -34.45 6.22 -14.77
CA LEU A 506 -33.70 5.98 -16.02
C LEU A 506 -32.22 6.36 -15.93
N ILE A 507 -31.87 7.44 -15.23
CA ILE A 507 -30.48 7.89 -15.11
C ILE A 507 -29.82 7.28 -13.87
N ALA A 508 -30.35 7.57 -12.67
CA ALA A 508 -29.72 7.14 -11.42
C ALA A 508 -29.90 5.64 -11.11
N GLY A 509 -30.95 5.01 -11.64
CA GLY A 509 -31.17 3.57 -11.56
C GLY A 509 -30.58 2.81 -12.74
N VAL A 510 -31.23 2.89 -13.91
CA VAL A 510 -30.87 2.09 -15.10
C VAL A 510 -29.51 2.47 -15.66
N GLY A 511 -29.28 3.75 -16.01
CA GLY A 511 -28.03 4.19 -16.65
C GLY A 511 -26.80 3.96 -15.79
N ARG A 512 -26.90 4.28 -14.49
CA ARG A 512 -25.88 3.93 -13.49
C ARG A 512 -25.57 2.42 -13.47
N THR A 513 -26.59 1.57 -13.52
CA THR A 513 -26.41 0.11 -13.50
C THR A 513 -25.69 -0.39 -14.74
N VAL A 514 -26.10 0.09 -15.92
CA VAL A 514 -25.41 -0.22 -17.18
C VAL A 514 -23.95 0.19 -17.10
N PHE A 515 -23.66 1.41 -16.66
CA PHE A 515 -22.29 1.91 -16.57
C PHE A 515 -21.43 1.09 -15.59
N LEU A 516 -21.97 0.75 -14.41
CA LEU A 516 -21.29 -0.12 -13.45
C LEU A 516 -20.97 -1.50 -14.04
N GLN A 517 -21.95 -2.15 -14.68
CA GLN A 517 -21.76 -3.47 -15.28
C GLN A 517 -20.66 -3.46 -16.34
N GLN A 518 -20.62 -2.45 -17.21
CA GLN A 518 -19.54 -2.33 -18.21
C GLN A 518 -18.16 -2.17 -17.56
N CYS A 519 -18.07 -1.39 -16.47
CA CYS A 519 -16.85 -1.25 -15.69
C CYS A 519 -16.41 -2.60 -15.09
N THR A 520 -17.32 -3.34 -14.46
CA THR A 520 -17.01 -4.66 -13.90
C THR A 520 -16.59 -5.65 -15.00
N PHE A 521 -17.27 -5.65 -16.14
CA PHE A 521 -16.94 -6.54 -17.27
C PHE A 521 -15.58 -6.25 -17.91
N PHE A 522 -15.08 -5.02 -17.79
CA PHE A 522 -13.70 -4.70 -18.18
C PHE A 522 -12.64 -5.42 -17.33
N ILE A 523 -12.96 -5.86 -16.12
CA ILE A 523 -12.04 -6.67 -15.31
C ILE A 523 -11.76 -7.99 -16.05
N ASN A 524 -12.81 -8.70 -16.45
CA ASN A 524 -12.70 -9.99 -17.14
C ASN A 524 -12.09 -9.88 -18.55
N SER A 525 -12.23 -8.72 -19.20
CA SER A 525 -11.83 -8.52 -20.60
C SER A 525 -10.59 -7.63 -20.71
N LEU A 526 -10.74 -6.33 -20.50
CA LEU A 526 -9.67 -5.35 -20.66
C LEU A 526 -8.48 -5.62 -19.73
N ALA A 527 -8.71 -6.07 -18.49
CA ALA A 527 -7.62 -6.37 -17.56
C ALA A 527 -6.88 -7.68 -17.88
N HIS A 528 -7.36 -8.51 -18.80
CA HIS A 528 -6.64 -9.66 -19.36
C HIS A 528 -6.02 -9.39 -20.74
N PHE A 529 -6.41 -8.29 -21.39
CA PHE A 529 -5.93 -7.92 -22.72
C PHE A 529 -4.88 -6.82 -22.71
N TRP A 530 -5.01 -5.84 -21.82
CA TRP A 530 -4.24 -4.60 -21.85
C TRP A 530 -3.53 -4.31 -20.52
N GLY A 531 -2.22 -4.09 -20.61
CA GLY A 531 -1.36 -3.70 -19.49
C GLY A 531 -0.12 -4.57 -19.36
N ASP A 532 0.55 -4.44 -18.22
CA ASP A 532 1.83 -5.06 -17.95
C ASP A 532 1.68 -6.38 -17.19
N ALA A 533 2.44 -7.40 -17.61
CA ALA A 533 2.66 -8.61 -16.83
C ALA A 533 3.75 -8.34 -15.78
N THR A 534 3.43 -7.57 -14.73
CA THR A 534 4.41 -7.06 -13.76
C THR A 534 5.01 -8.18 -12.89
N TYR A 535 4.21 -9.18 -12.55
CA TYR A 535 4.56 -10.22 -11.56
C TYR A 535 4.70 -11.61 -12.17
N SER A 536 3.91 -11.91 -13.20
CA SER A 536 3.95 -13.17 -13.93
C SER A 536 3.34 -12.96 -15.31
N ASP A 537 3.88 -13.64 -16.33
CA ASP A 537 3.32 -13.69 -17.68
C ASP A 537 2.89 -15.11 -18.10
N GLN A 538 2.77 -16.02 -17.12
CA GLN A 538 2.26 -17.37 -17.34
C GLN A 538 0.77 -17.40 -17.69
N ARG A 539 0.05 -16.33 -17.35
CA ARG A 539 -1.39 -16.15 -17.58
C ARG A 539 -1.66 -14.77 -18.16
N SER A 540 -2.86 -14.58 -18.67
CA SER A 540 -3.32 -13.35 -19.31
C SER A 540 -3.50 -12.10 -18.43
N PRO A 541 -3.78 -12.15 -17.10
CA PRO A 541 -4.03 -10.95 -16.29
C PRO A 541 -2.91 -9.91 -16.37
N ARG A 542 -3.29 -8.63 -16.47
CA ARG A 542 -2.39 -7.49 -16.64
C ARG A 542 -2.66 -6.38 -15.63
N ASP A 543 -1.59 -5.69 -15.24
CA ASP A 543 -1.70 -4.46 -14.46
C ASP A 543 -1.84 -3.25 -15.37
N SER A 544 -2.83 -2.40 -15.09
CA SER A 544 -3.00 -1.12 -15.75
C SER A 544 -3.61 -0.09 -14.80
N TYR A 545 -2.92 1.03 -14.61
CA TYR A 545 -3.45 2.17 -13.85
C TYR A 545 -4.72 2.75 -14.48
N PHE A 546 -4.79 2.80 -15.81
CA PHE A 546 -5.97 3.32 -16.49
C PHE A 546 -7.19 2.39 -16.29
N VAL A 547 -6.97 1.08 -16.41
CA VAL A 547 -8.02 0.10 -16.14
C VAL A 547 -8.45 0.20 -14.67
N SER A 548 -7.51 0.38 -13.74
CA SER A 548 -7.86 0.49 -12.32
C SER A 548 -8.71 1.71 -11.99
N LEU A 549 -8.59 2.82 -12.71
CA LEU A 549 -9.51 3.96 -12.59
C LEU A 549 -10.94 3.60 -12.99
N LEU A 550 -11.10 2.85 -14.08
CA LEU A 550 -12.41 2.41 -14.57
C LEU A 550 -13.02 1.32 -13.68
N THR A 551 -12.19 0.47 -13.07
CA THR A 551 -12.61 -0.73 -12.36
C THR A 551 -12.42 -0.64 -10.84
N PHE A 552 -12.44 0.56 -10.26
CA PHE A 552 -12.37 0.73 -8.79
C PHE A 552 -11.13 0.08 -8.14
N GLY A 553 -9.99 0.08 -8.81
CA GLY A 553 -8.75 -0.52 -8.33
C GLY A 553 -8.49 -1.93 -8.82
N GLU A 554 -9.46 -2.58 -9.46
CA GLU A 554 -9.36 -3.98 -9.90
C GLU A 554 -8.46 -4.19 -11.13
N GLY A 555 -8.01 -3.10 -11.77
CA GLY A 555 -7.10 -3.13 -12.91
C GLY A 555 -5.64 -3.45 -12.59
N TYR A 556 -5.25 -3.57 -11.32
CA TYR A 556 -3.98 -4.20 -10.92
C TYR A 556 -4.14 -5.73 -10.92
N HIS A 557 -4.50 -6.27 -12.08
CA HIS A 557 -5.06 -7.61 -12.20
C HIS A 557 -3.98 -8.70 -12.26
N CYS A 558 -2.78 -8.38 -12.78
CA CYS A 558 -1.63 -9.28 -12.71
C CYS A 558 -1.23 -9.51 -11.25
N PHE A 559 -1.16 -8.43 -10.45
CA PHE A 559 -0.93 -8.56 -9.01
C PHE A 559 -2.02 -9.42 -8.35
N HIS A 560 -3.27 -9.12 -8.63
CA HIS A 560 -4.40 -9.80 -8.02
C HIS A 560 -4.41 -11.32 -8.29
N HIS A 561 -4.12 -11.74 -9.53
CA HIS A 561 -4.08 -13.15 -9.88
C HIS A 561 -2.89 -13.90 -9.28
N GLU A 562 -1.74 -13.24 -9.16
CA GLU A 562 -0.55 -13.83 -8.55
C GLU A 562 -0.68 -13.91 -7.02
N PHE A 563 -1.33 -12.92 -6.40
CA PHE A 563 -1.43 -12.76 -4.95
C PHE A 563 -2.90 -12.66 -4.45
N PRO A 564 -3.75 -13.67 -4.72
CA PRO A 564 -5.21 -13.52 -4.66
C PRO A 564 -5.80 -13.33 -3.26
N TYR A 565 -5.10 -13.69 -2.19
CA TYR A 565 -5.60 -13.45 -0.84
C TYR A 565 -5.18 -12.09 -0.25
N ASP A 566 -4.34 -11.29 -0.93
CA ASP A 566 -4.02 -9.94 -0.46
C ASP A 566 -5.30 -9.08 -0.54
N TYR A 567 -5.60 -8.33 0.52
CA TYR A 567 -6.78 -7.45 0.51
C TYR A 567 -6.59 -6.22 -0.40
N ARG A 568 -5.38 -6.00 -0.92
CA ARG A 568 -5.03 -4.92 -1.85
C ARG A 568 -4.89 -5.48 -3.24
N ASN A 569 -5.40 -4.75 -4.23
CA ASN A 569 -4.93 -4.92 -5.61
C ASN A 569 -3.87 -3.86 -5.91
N GLY A 570 -4.15 -2.61 -5.52
CA GLY A 570 -3.18 -1.53 -5.57
C GLY A 570 -2.24 -1.56 -4.36
N ILE A 571 -1.11 -2.27 -4.44
CA ILE A 571 -0.23 -2.46 -3.27
C ILE A 571 0.43 -1.20 -2.70
N ARG A 572 0.65 -0.16 -3.52
CA ARG A 572 1.28 1.10 -3.06
C ARG A 572 0.23 2.03 -2.47
N ALA A 573 0.65 2.94 -1.60
CA ALA A 573 -0.24 3.92 -0.97
C ALA A 573 -1.01 4.76 -2.01
N LEU A 574 -0.32 5.24 -3.05
CA LEU A 574 -0.88 6.07 -4.12
C LEU A 574 -1.57 5.28 -5.24
N HIS A 575 -1.52 3.94 -5.23
CA HIS A 575 -2.28 3.17 -6.20
C HIS A 575 -3.77 3.37 -5.94
N TYR A 576 -4.50 3.79 -6.98
CA TYR A 576 -5.94 4.01 -6.90
C TYR A 576 -6.63 2.67 -6.65
N ASP A 577 -7.16 2.52 -5.44
CA ASP A 577 -7.84 1.30 -5.00
C ASP A 577 -8.83 1.71 -3.88
N PRO A 578 -10.03 2.19 -4.25
CA PRO A 578 -11.08 2.53 -3.30
C PRO A 578 -11.45 1.38 -2.36
N GLY A 579 -11.46 0.13 -2.85
CA GLY A 579 -11.72 -1.04 -2.02
C GLY A 579 -10.73 -1.16 -0.87
N LYS A 580 -9.42 -1.02 -1.15
CA LYS A 580 -8.35 -1.01 -0.15
C LYS A 580 -8.57 0.09 0.90
N TRP A 581 -8.91 1.28 0.47
CA TRP A 581 -9.10 2.42 1.39
C TRP A 581 -10.33 2.24 2.28
N VAL A 582 -11.43 1.72 1.74
CA VAL A 582 -12.63 1.38 2.52
C VAL A 582 -12.31 0.28 3.54
N ILE A 583 -11.61 -0.79 3.14
CA ILE A 583 -11.23 -1.88 4.05
C ILE A 583 -10.28 -1.39 5.15
N ALA A 584 -9.26 -0.61 4.81
CA ALA A 584 -8.35 -0.01 5.79
C ALA A 584 -9.08 0.94 6.75
N SER A 585 -10.04 1.71 6.25
CA SER A 585 -10.87 2.59 7.10
C SER A 585 -11.75 1.79 8.05
N MET A 586 -12.35 0.68 7.58
CA MET A 586 -13.11 -0.24 8.44
C MET A 586 -12.22 -0.85 9.52
N GLU A 587 -10.97 -1.20 9.21
CA GLU A 587 -10.01 -1.70 10.19
C GLU A 587 -9.69 -0.65 11.26
N MET A 588 -9.44 0.60 10.86
CA MET A 588 -9.20 1.71 11.78
C MET A 588 -10.38 1.95 12.74
N LEU A 589 -11.61 1.72 12.27
CA LEU A 589 -12.83 1.82 13.07
C LEU A 589 -13.13 0.55 13.91
N GLY A 590 -12.31 -0.50 13.81
CA GLY A 590 -12.56 -1.79 14.46
C GLY A 590 -13.73 -2.59 13.85
N LEU A 591 -14.18 -2.23 12.65
CA LEU A 591 -15.24 -2.88 11.89
C LEU A 591 -14.72 -4.02 11.00
N ALA A 592 -13.42 -4.02 10.72
CA ALA A 592 -12.69 -5.07 10.01
C ALA A 592 -11.40 -5.45 10.76
N TRP A 593 -10.90 -6.66 10.55
CA TRP A 593 -9.66 -7.18 11.14
C TRP A 593 -9.07 -8.28 10.24
N ASN A 594 -7.89 -8.81 10.60
CA ASN A 594 -7.19 -9.85 9.84
C ASN A 594 -6.97 -9.51 8.36
N LEU A 595 -6.61 -8.26 8.04
CA LEU A 595 -6.31 -7.83 6.67
C LEU A 595 -5.05 -8.57 6.18
N LYS A 596 -5.24 -9.53 5.27
CA LYS A 596 -4.18 -10.39 4.77
C LYS A 596 -3.33 -9.66 3.74
N ARG A 597 -2.02 -9.81 3.85
CA ARG A 597 -1.03 -9.29 2.90
C ARG A 597 0.00 -10.37 2.61
N PHE A 598 0.44 -10.44 1.37
CA PHE A 598 1.62 -11.23 1.05
C PHE A 598 2.89 -10.56 1.61
N PRO A 599 3.93 -11.33 1.99
CA PRO A 599 5.21 -10.75 2.38
C PRO A 599 5.83 -9.95 1.23
N ASP A 600 6.34 -8.77 1.52
CA ASP A 600 6.92 -7.87 0.50
C ASP A 600 8.07 -8.55 -0.26
N GLU A 601 8.86 -9.40 0.40
CA GLU A 601 9.94 -10.16 -0.24
C GLU A 601 9.44 -11.09 -1.36
N VAL A 602 8.29 -11.74 -1.19
CA VAL A 602 7.71 -12.63 -2.21
C VAL A 602 7.21 -11.82 -3.40
N ILE A 603 6.60 -10.65 -3.13
CA ILE A 603 6.14 -9.71 -4.17
C ILE A 603 7.32 -9.18 -4.99
N GLU A 604 8.42 -8.80 -4.33
CA GLU A 604 9.63 -8.32 -5.01
C GLU A 604 10.34 -9.42 -5.80
N LYS A 605 10.34 -10.67 -5.33
CA LYS A 605 10.87 -11.82 -6.10
C LYS A 605 10.17 -11.96 -7.45
N GLY A 606 8.83 -11.91 -7.50
CA GLY A 606 8.08 -12.00 -8.75
C GLY A 606 8.42 -10.88 -9.74
N LYS A 607 8.53 -9.64 -9.24
CA LYS A 607 8.98 -8.49 -10.07
C LYS A 607 10.38 -8.68 -10.62
N LEU A 608 11.33 -9.08 -9.77
CA LEU A 608 12.73 -9.28 -10.18
C LEU A 608 12.86 -10.41 -11.20
N GLN A 609 12.09 -11.49 -11.06
CA GLN A 609 12.03 -12.57 -12.04
C GLN A 609 11.55 -12.08 -13.41
N MET A 610 10.46 -11.29 -13.44
CA MET A 610 9.96 -10.68 -14.68
C MET A 610 10.94 -9.68 -15.29
N GLN A 611 11.64 -8.89 -14.47
CA GLN A 611 12.69 -7.99 -14.94
C GLN A 611 13.88 -8.75 -15.52
N GLN A 612 14.32 -9.82 -14.86
CA GLN A 612 15.40 -10.68 -15.34
C GLN A 612 15.02 -11.34 -16.66
N LYS A 613 13.78 -11.82 -16.80
CA LYS A 613 13.26 -12.38 -18.05
C LYS A 613 13.34 -11.36 -19.19
N ARG A 614 12.82 -10.15 -18.98
CA ARG A 614 12.88 -9.05 -19.96
C ARG A 614 14.31 -8.65 -20.30
N LEU A 615 15.20 -8.64 -19.30
CA LEU A 615 16.61 -8.36 -19.51
C LEU A 615 17.28 -9.44 -20.37
N ASN A 616 16.99 -10.72 -20.12
CA ASN A 616 17.49 -11.84 -20.92
C ASN A 616 16.98 -11.76 -22.37
N GLU A 617 15.70 -11.44 -22.58
CA GLU A 617 15.13 -11.22 -23.92
C GLU A 617 15.72 -10.00 -24.64
N ALA A 618 16.04 -8.93 -23.93
CA ALA A 618 16.74 -7.79 -24.50
C ALA A 618 18.19 -8.15 -24.84
N LYS A 619 18.85 -8.91 -23.96
CA LYS A 619 20.23 -9.39 -24.14
C LYS A 619 20.36 -10.29 -25.36
N SER A 620 19.38 -11.16 -25.63
CA SER A 620 19.42 -12.07 -26.79
C SER A 620 19.28 -11.37 -28.15
N LYS A 621 18.80 -10.12 -28.17
CA LYS A 621 18.68 -9.30 -29.39
C LYS A 621 19.94 -8.50 -29.72
N ILE A 622 20.96 -8.57 -28.87
CA ILE A 622 22.21 -7.82 -28.99
C ILE A 622 23.36 -8.81 -29.18
N GLU A 623 24.29 -8.51 -30.09
CA GLU A 623 25.53 -9.27 -30.23
C GLU A 623 26.52 -8.89 -29.12
N TRP A 624 26.81 -9.83 -28.23
CA TRP A 624 27.75 -9.64 -27.12
C TRP A 624 29.13 -10.25 -27.38
N GLY A 625 29.30 -10.90 -28.53
CA GLY A 625 30.46 -11.73 -28.84
C GLY A 625 30.37 -13.16 -28.27
N PRO A 626 31.36 -14.02 -28.58
CA PRO A 626 31.41 -15.40 -28.11
C PRO A 626 31.40 -15.50 -26.57
N ALA A 627 30.65 -16.48 -26.06
CA ALA A 627 30.63 -16.81 -24.63
C ALA A 627 31.99 -17.40 -24.24
N ILE A 628 32.51 -17.03 -23.06
CA ILE A 628 33.84 -17.45 -22.61
C ILE A 628 33.94 -18.99 -22.57
N ASP A 629 32.89 -19.67 -22.13
CA ASP A 629 32.88 -21.13 -22.00
C ASP A 629 32.88 -21.86 -23.34
N SER A 630 32.43 -21.17 -24.40
CA SER A 630 32.44 -21.69 -25.78
C SER A 630 33.78 -21.49 -26.50
N LEU A 631 34.72 -20.74 -25.90
CA LEU A 631 35.99 -20.44 -26.53
C LEU A 631 36.95 -21.65 -26.47
N PRO A 632 37.64 -21.97 -27.58
CA PRO A 632 38.69 -23.00 -27.60
C PRO A 632 39.88 -22.57 -26.74
N PHE A 633 40.66 -23.55 -26.28
CA PHE A 633 41.94 -23.29 -25.63
C PHE A 633 43.05 -23.12 -26.67
N ILE A 634 44.02 -22.25 -26.37
CA ILE A 634 45.22 -22.04 -27.18
C ILE A 634 46.43 -21.85 -26.28
N THR A 635 47.57 -22.43 -26.65
CA THR A 635 48.83 -22.21 -25.93
C THR A 635 49.48 -20.89 -26.38
N MET A 636 50.37 -20.33 -25.54
CA MET A 636 51.16 -19.16 -25.92
C MET A 636 52.05 -19.41 -27.16
N GLN A 637 52.51 -20.65 -27.34
CA GLN A 637 53.29 -21.03 -28.51
C GLN A 637 52.45 -20.99 -29.79
N ASP A 638 51.23 -21.53 -29.74
CA ASP A 638 50.30 -21.52 -30.86
C ASP A 638 49.84 -20.10 -31.21
N MET A 639 49.63 -19.25 -30.21
CA MET A 639 49.36 -17.83 -30.42
C MET A 639 50.53 -17.15 -31.15
N SER A 640 51.77 -17.40 -30.72
CA SER A 640 52.97 -16.85 -31.38
C SER A 640 53.10 -17.32 -32.83
N ASN A 641 52.80 -18.59 -33.11
CA ASN A 641 52.82 -19.13 -34.48
C ASN A 641 51.78 -18.42 -35.36
N ARG A 642 50.54 -18.23 -34.87
CA ARG A 642 49.48 -17.52 -35.60
C ARG A 642 49.83 -16.05 -35.84
N VAL A 643 50.50 -15.39 -34.90
CA VAL A 643 50.99 -14.01 -35.08
C VAL A 643 52.08 -13.96 -36.16
N ALA A 644 52.97 -14.95 -36.23
CA ALA A 644 53.98 -15.05 -37.29
C ALA A 644 53.35 -15.25 -38.69
N GLU A 645 52.18 -15.91 -38.75
CA GLU A 645 51.36 -16.06 -39.97
C GLU A 645 50.52 -14.81 -40.30
N GLY A 646 50.59 -13.74 -39.48
CA GLY A 646 49.95 -12.45 -39.73
C GLY A 646 48.70 -12.18 -38.91
N ALA A 647 48.36 -12.99 -37.89
CA ALA A 647 47.29 -12.68 -36.95
C ALA A 647 47.64 -11.51 -36.02
N MET A 648 46.65 -10.69 -35.65
CA MET A 648 46.83 -9.61 -34.67
C MET A 648 46.16 -10.01 -33.36
N LEU A 649 46.85 -10.83 -32.58
CA LEU A 649 46.32 -11.38 -31.33
C LEU A 649 46.96 -10.70 -30.12
N LEU A 650 46.14 -10.39 -29.11
CA LEU A 650 46.62 -9.95 -27.79
C LEU A 650 45.81 -10.61 -26.69
N VAL A 651 46.31 -10.54 -25.46
CA VAL A 651 45.69 -11.19 -24.30
C VAL A 651 45.15 -10.12 -23.36
N VAL A 652 43.91 -10.28 -22.91
CA VAL A 652 43.32 -9.51 -21.81
C VAL A 652 42.54 -10.47 -20.93
N ASP A 653 42.83 -10.48 -19.63
CA ASP A 653 42.20 -11.31 -18.61
C ASP A 653 42.16 -12.80 -19.01
N SER A 654 43.31 -13.33 -19.44
CA SER A 654 43.52 -14.71 -19.93
C SER A 654 42.70 -15.12 -21.18
N ILE A 655 42.06 -14.15 -21.84
CA ILE A 655 41.36 -14.35 -23.11
C ILE A 655 42.19 -13.77 -24.26
N VAL A 656 42.37 -14.56 -25.30
CA VAL A 656 42.98 -14.15 -26.57
C VAL A 656 41.94 -13.45 -27.42
N HIS A 657 42.26 -12.25 -27.87
CA HIS A 657 41.42 -11.41 -28.71
C HIS A 657 42.07 -11.19 -30.07
N ASP A 658 41.30 -11.35 -31.15
CA ASP A 658 41.72 -10.95 -32.50
C ASP A 658 41.31 -9.50 -32.73
N VAL A 659 42.32 -8.63 -32.80
CA VAL A 659 42.12 -7.19 -32.92
C VAL A 659 42.43 -6.67 -34.32
N ARG A 660 42.62 -7.55 -35.32
CA ARG A 660 43.00 -7.18 -36.68
C ARG A 660 42.07 -6.12 -37.27
N ASP A 661 40.77 -6.38 -37.23
CA ASP A 661 39.76 -5.50 -37.84
C ASP A 661 39.46 -4.25 -36.99
N PHE A 662 39.89 -4.25 -35.72
CA PHE A 662 39.70 -3.14 -34.80
C PHE A 662 40.93 -2.21 -34.69
N ALA A 663 42.11 -2.66 -35.14
CA ALA A 663 43.37 -1.96 -34.90
C ALA A 663 43.38 -0.50 -35.39
N ASP A 664 42.84 -0.25 -36.57
CA ASP A 664 42.77 1.10 -37.17
C ASP A 664 41.67 1.97 -36.57
N GLN A 665 40.70 1.36 -35.89
CA GLN A 665 39.60 2.03 -35.20
C GLN A 665 39.93 2.34 -33.73
N HIS A 666 41.04 1.81 -33.21
CA HIS A 666 41.43 1.99 -31.82
C HIS A 666 41.71 3.49 -31.51
N PRO A 667 40.97 4.12 -30.58
CA PRO A 667 41.09 5.57 -30.32
C PRO A 667 42.46 6.03 -29.84
N GLY A 668 43.22 5.16 -29.16
CA GLY A 668 44.62 5.42 -28.77
C GLY A 668 45.65 5.23 -29.90
N GLY A 669 45.17 4.93 -31.11
CA GLY A 669 45.98 4.66 -32.30
C GLY A 669 46.40 3.20 -32.45
N ALA A 670 46.48 2.74 -33.70
CA ALA A 670 46.98 1.41 -34.06
C ALA A 670 48.40 1.09 -33.52
N PRO A 671 49.37 2.04 -33.45
CA PRO A 671 50.71 1.74 -32.93
C PRO A 671 50.72 1.27 -31.47
N LEU A 672 49.86 1.85 -30.63
CA LEU A 672 49.75 1.47 -29.22
C LEU A 672 49.26 0.03 -29.09
N LEU A 673 48.21 -0.34 -29.84
CA LEU A 673 47.68 -1.69 -29.85
C LEU A 673 48.70 -2.70 -30.40
N LYS A 674 49.42 -2.32 -31.47
CA LYS A 674 50.49 -3.13 -32.07
C LYS A 674 51.63 -3.45 -31.10
N SER A 675 51.90 -2.59 -30.12
CA SER A 675 52.93 -2.82 -29.10
C SER A 675 52.62 -3.97 -28.13
N TYR A 676 51.35 -4.36 -28.04
CA TYR A 676 50.82 -5.44 -27.21
C TYR A 676 50.48 -6.72 -27.97
N ILE A 677 50.79 -6.82 -29.27
CA ILE A 677 50.58 -8.06 -30.03
C ILE A 677 51.48 -9.16 -29.45
N CYS A 678 50.90 -10.36 -29.31
CA CYS A 678 51.52 -11.51 -28.67
C CYS A 678 51.92 -11.29 -27.19
N LYS A 679 51.27 -10.33 -26.50
CA LYS A 679 51.52 -10.02 -25.08
C LYS A 679 50.23 -9.92 -24.28
N ASP A 680 50.40 -9.97 -22.96
CA ASP A 680 49.36 -9.66 -21.99
C ASP A 680 49.21 -8.13 -21.81
N ALA A 681 48.05 -7.62 -22.19
CA ALA A 681 47.64 -6.23 -22.09
C ALA A 681 46.69 -5.98 -20.91
N SER A 682 46.41 -6.97 -20.05
CA SER A 682 45.41 -6.88 -18.96
C SER A 682 45.66 -5.69 -18.06
N LEU A 683 46.91 -5.49 -17.61
CA LEU A 683 47.27 -4.36 -16.75
C LEU A 683 47.07 -3.01 -17.44
N ALA A 684 47.48 -2.91 -18.70
CA ALA A 684 47.32 -1.70 -19.50
C ALA A 684 45.84 -1.35 -19.72
N PHE A 685 45.00 -2.38 -19.93
CA PHE A 685 43.57 -2.27 -20.18
C PHE A 685 42.74 -1.98 -18.92
N ASN A 686 43.15 -2.53 -17.77
CA ASN A 686 42.43 -2.46 -16.48
C ASN A 686 42.91 -1.35 -15.54
N GLY A 687 43.66 -0.36 -16.04
CA GLY A 687 43.90 0.89 -15.29
C GLY A 687 45.34 1.22 -14.93
N MET A 688 46.34 0.42 -15.33
CA MET A 688 47.74 0.84 -15.18
C MET A 688 48.10 1.98 -16.15
N SER A 689 47.53 1.95 -17.35
CA SER A 689 47.70 3.01 -18.36
C SER A 689 46.37 3.74 -18.60
N TYR A 690 45.31 2.98 -18.87
CA TYR A 690 43.98 3.55 -19.06
C TYR A 690 42.91 2.57 -18.59
N ASN A 691 42.02 3.02 -17.69
CA ASN A 691 40.90 2.18 -17.25
C ASN A 691 39.78 2.26 -18.28
N HIS A 692 39.70 1.25 -19.15
CA HIS A 692 38.78 1.26 -20.28
C HIS A 692 37.31 1.29 -19.85
N SER A 693 36.53 2.09 -20.57
CA SER A 693 35.10 2.28 -20.33
C SER A 693 34.29 1.00 -20.55
N LEU A 694 33.06 0.95 -20.06
CA LEU A 694 32.16 -0.18 -20.29
C LEU A 694 31.91 -0.45 -21.78
N ALA A 695 31.87 0.60 -22.60
CA ALA A 695 31.72 0.48 -24.05
C ALA A 695 32.94 -0.19 -24.71
N ALA A 696 34.16 0.23 -24.33
CA ALA A 696 35.39 -0.41 -24.81
C ALA A 696 35.50 -1.87 -24.36
N ARG A 697 35.08 -2.17 -23.12
CA ARG A 697 34.96 -3.54 -22.61
C ARG A 697 33.95 -4.36 -23.42
N ASN A 698 32.82 -3.79 -23.83
CA ASN A 698 31.83 -4.50 -24.65
C ASN A 698 32.34 -4.78 -26.08
N ILE A 699 33.07 -3.85 -26.70
CA ILE A 699 33.74 -4.08 -27.99
C ILE A 699 34.78 -5.21 -27.84
N LEU A 700 35.59 -5.19 -26.78
CA LEU A 700 36.58 -6.24 -26.55
C LEU A 700 35.93 -7.64 -26.51
N LYS A 701 34.72 -7.77 -25.96
CA LYS A 701 33.99 -9.06 -25.95
C LYS A 701 33.66 -9.59 -27.34
N THR A 702 33.44 -8.74 -28.33
CA THR A 702 33.16 -9.17 -29.71
C THR A 702 34.42 -9.66 -30.43
N LEU A 703 35.60 -9.33 -29.90
CA LEU A 703 36.91 -9.70 -30.46
C LEU A 703 37.48 -11.00 -29.87
N ARG A 704 36.74 -11.68 -28.99
CA ARG A 704 37.20 -12.89 -28.32
C ARG A 704 37.41 -14.04 -29.31
N MET A 705 38.54 -14.72 -29.18
CA MET A 705 38.92 -15.81 -30.06
C MET A 705 39.16 -17.12 -29.30
N ALA A 706 39.89 -17.10 -28.19
CA ALA A 706 40.31 -18.29 -27.46
C ALA A 706 40.63 -17.99 -25.99
N ARG A 707 40.72 -19.02 -25.15
CA ARG A 707 41.25 -18.95 -23.78
C ARG A 707 42.70 -19.41 -23.78
N ILE A 708 43.56 -18.76 -22.99
CA ILE A 708 44.91 -19.28 -22.76
C ILE A 708 44.83 -20.57 -21.94
N GLU A 709 45.52 -21.59 -22.41
CA GLU A 709 45.77 -22.79 -21.62
C GLU A 709 46.88 -22.49 -20.60
N ASP A 710 46.53 -22.38 -19.32
CA ASP A 710 47.50 -22.20 -18.25
C ASP A 710 48.38 -23.44 -18.14
N ALA A 711 49.70 -23.28 -18.15
CA ALA A 711 50.67 -24.37 -17.95
C ALA A 711 50.52 -25.09 -16.57
N SER A 712 49.62 -24.63 -15.70
CA SER A 712 49.27 -25.26 -14.42
C SER A 712 48.09 -26.24 -14.49
N SER A 713 47.32 -26.33 -15.59
CA SER A 713 46.20 -27.28 -15.70
C SER A 713 46.65 -28.72 -16.00
N GLU A 714 47.87 -28.94 -16.51
CA GLU A 714 48.46 -30.28 -16.68
C GLU A 714 48.65 -31.06 -15.37
N LYS A 715 48.60 -30.39 -14.21
CA LYS A 715 48.79 -31.05 -12.89
C LYS A 715 47.51 -31.46 -12.17
N LYS A 716 46.32 -31.22 -12.72
CA LYS A 716 45.05 -31.64 -12.08
C LYS A 716 44.41 -32.89 -12.70
N THR A 717 45.08 -33.52 -13.67
CA THR A 717 44.56 -34.72 -14.36
C THR A 717 45.60 -35.84 -14.49
N GLN A 718 46.38 -36.06 -13.43
CA GLN A 718 47.13 -37.31 -13.21
C GLN A 718 46.76 -37.94 -11.88
#